data_AF-A0A372NPS5-F1
#
_entry.id   AF-A0A372NPS5-F1
#
_cell.length_a   1.000
_cell.length_b   1.000
_cell.length_c   1.000
_cell.angle_alpha   90.00
_cell.angle_beta   90.00
_cell.angle_gamma   90.00
#
_symmetry.space_group_name_H-M   'P 1'
#
loop_
_entity.id
_entity.type
_entity.pdbx_description
1 polymer ?
#
loop_
_entity_poly.entity_id
_entity_poly.type
_entity_poly.pdbx_seq_one_letter_code
_entity_poly.pdbx_strand_id
1 'polypeptide(L)'
;MAKLTTSRQKALLRKYALNVKYLMMLASVALIVYTLPKQAKFGYEFEKGRIWNQRDLISPYNFAILKTNAEIDADNKAALATITPVYQRNNDIGVQQQEGFRNDLEIKWHNAGFADKLKIVYMQTGLTILNTAYDRGILKLNSKYQVGGKDYGVTVLSDNVAADKSTADLFTRERAVEYADAEISKVKTLDKAFLLDLVQERLQPNLSFDAKLTARLEHDVTENLSITRGMVQKGETIITKGSVINDEAYQKLASYKKAFEDNSRNNGNRGLVLLGQFLLAGITISLLMIFLYLFRRDIYEDNRLVSLILLVITAMLATLSLAIKLELPNFYYIPYCIVPIIIRILFDTRLALNIHLLVVLIAGFFVPNSFEFAFYEITAGMVSIYSIKNLIRREQFLISALIITFTYFVSFIGISLIREGSFLTIDWVEFIPFAVSVLLTLLAYPLIYLFEKVFAITSELTLIELTNTNAPLLREMAFSAPGTFQHSLQVANLAENAIFAIGGNALLVRAGALYHDIGKMENPLFFIENQISGFNPHDKLPYEESAQIIIRHVSKGIEMARKANLPEIVIDFIRTHHGNTRVDYFYQSFLKNFPEKFINENIFRYPGPIPFTKEAGVLMLADSIEAASRSLKEPDEESISILVDRIVKYKLDQNQLNDSNITLKDLETIKQIFKRMLMSIYHVRIDY
;
A
#
# COMPACT_ATOMS: atom_id res chain seq x y z
N MET A 1 -2.24 9.74 47.59
CA MET A 1 -1.27 9.33 46.54
C MET A 1 -0.19 10.39 46.45
N ALA A 2 1.05 10.07 46.84
CA ALA A 2 2.16 11.02 46.79
C ALA A 2 2.54 11.34 45.33
N LYS A 3 2.43 12.60 44.92
CA LYS A 3 2.95 13.08 43.63
C LYS A 3 4.48 13.05 43.69
N LEU A 4 5.08 12.11 42.96
CA LEU A 4 6.53 12.05 42.76
C LEU A 4 7.02 13.28 42.01
N THR A 5 8.14 13.86 42.46
CA THR A 5 8.82 14.96 41.77
C THR A 5 9.34 14.53 40.40
N THR A 6 9.37 15.45 39.43
CA THR A 6 9.78 15.24 38.02
C THR A 6 11.18 14.62 37.88
N SER A 7 12.10 14.86 38.82
CA SER A 7 13.43 14.21 38.84
C SER A 7 13.37 12.73 39.24
N ARG A 8 12.52 12.37 40.22
CA ARG A 8 12.27 10.97 40.60
C ARG A 8 11.50 10.21 39.52
N GLN A 9 10.58 10.86 38.81
CA GLN A 9 9.95 10.29 37.62
C GLN A 9 10.96 10.03 36.50
N LYS A 10 11.88 10.96 36.19
CA LYS A 10 12.97 10.74 35.22
C LYS A 10 13.94 9.63 35.66
N ALA A 11 14.25 9.52 36.95
CA ALA A 11 15.10 8.46 37.50
C ALA A 11 14.42 7.08 37.47
N LEU A 12 13.12 7.01 37.77
CA LEU A 12 12.30 5.80 37.58
C LEU A 12 12.24 5.45 36.08
N LEU A 13 11.90 6.39 35.20
CA LEU A 13 11.86 6.15 33.75
C LEU A 13 13.19 5.64 33.21
N ARG A 14 14.34 6.13 33.68
CA ARG A 14 15.67 5.57 33.33
C ARG A 14 15.88 4.15 33.87
N LYS A 15 15.48 3.86 35.12
CA LYS A 15 15.58 2.51 35.72
C LYS A 15 14.66 1.49 35.03
N TYR A 16 13.51 1.92 34.53
CA TYR A 16 12.56 1.07 33.79
C TYR A 16 12.73 1.13 32.27
N ALA A 17 13.60 1.99 31.72
CA ALA A 17 13.79 2.14 30.28
C ALA A 17 14.27 0.85 29.60
N LEU A 18 15.12 0.04 30.27
CA LEU A 18 15.50 -1.28 29.78
C LEU A 18 14.32 -2.26 29.80
N ASN A 19 13.53 -2.26 30.88
CA ASN A 19 12.38 -3.14 31.03
C ASN A 19 11.29 -2.84 29.99
N VAL A 20 11.11 -1.57 29.62
CA VAL A 20 10.20 -1.15 28.55
C VAL A 20 10.63 -1.75 27.20
N LYS A 21 11.93 -1.77 26.88
CA LYS A 21 12.42 -2.35 25.62
C LYS A 21 12.16 -3.85 25.55
N TYR A 22 12.46 -4.60 26.62
CA TYR A 22 12.16 -6.04 26.65
C TYR A 22 10.66 -6.31 26.53
N LEU A 23 9.82 -5.49 27.16
CA LEU A 23 8.37 -5.59 27.01
C LEU A 23 7.94 -5.32 25.57
N MET A 24 8.49 -4.29 24.91
CA MET A 24 8.20 -3.98 23.51
C MET A 24 8.64 -5.11 22.57
N MET A 25 9.82 -5.68 22.79
CA MET A 25 10.30 -6.84 22.03
C MET A 25 9.35 -8.03 22.20
N LEU A 26 9.00 -8.38 23.44
CA LEU A 26 8.12 -9.50 23.72
C LEU A 26 6.71 -9.27 23.17
N ALA A 27 6.19 -8.05 23.26
CA ALA A 27 4.91 -7.67 22.67
C ALA A 27 4.94 -7.77 21.13
N SER A 28 6.02 -7.30 20.48
CA SER A 28 6.22 -7.43 19.03
C SER A 28 6.27 -8.90 18.61
N VAL A 29 7.09 -9.72 19.27
CA VAL A 29 7.16 -11.17 19.00
C VAL A 29 5.81 -11.83 19.21
N ALA A 30 5.12 -11.55 20.32
CA ALA A 30 3.80 -12.11 20.60
C ALA A 30 2.76 -11.71 19.54
N LEU A 31 2.78 -10.45 19.09
CA LEU A 31 1.88 -9.95 18.06
C LEU A 31 2.17 -10.58 16.69
N ILE A 32 3.44 -10.71 16.31
CA ILE A 32 3.86 -11.42 15.10
C ILE A 32 3.39 -12.88 15.15
N VAL A 33 3.66 -13.61 16.24
CA VAL A 33 3.23 -15.01 16.39
C VAL A 33 1.71 -15.13 16.38
N TYR A 34 1.00 -14.17 16.98
CA TYR A 34 -0.46 -14.15 16.99
C TYR A 34 -1.06 -13.96 15.59
N THR A 35 -0.43 -13.13 14.75
CA THR A 35 -0.91 -12.88 13.39
C THR A 35 -0.62 -14.07 12.49
N LEU A 36 0.56 -14.69 12.57
CA LEU A 36 0.98 -15.76 11.66
C LEU A 36 0.05 -17.00 11.63
N PRO A 37 -0.05 -17.69 10.48
CA PRO A 37 -0.93 -18.85 10.33
C PRO A 37 -0.47 -20.01 11.23
N LYS A 38 -1.40 -20.62 11.96
CA LYS A 38 -1.09 -21.64 13.00
C LYS A 38 -1.08 -23.09 12.50
N GLN A 39 -1.08 -23.28 11.19
CA GLN A 39 -1.16 -24.59 10.55
C GLN A 39 0.24 -25.04 10.11
N ALA A 40 0.50 -26.35 10.18
CA ALA A 40 1.71 -26.91 9.59
C ALA A 40 1.63 -26.77 8.07
N LYS A 41 2.66 -26.19 7.45
CA LYS A 41 2.77 -26.07 6.00
C LYS A 41 3.33 -27.34 5.38
N PHE A 42 2.97 -27.56 4.13
CA PHE A 42 3.58 -28.60 3.32
C PHE A 42 5.08 -28.34 3.15
N GLY A 43 5.92 -29.29 3.56
CA GLY A 43 7.36 -29.09 3.71
C GLY A 43 8.19 -29.16 2.43
N TYR A 44 7.55 -29.30 1.25
CA TYR A 44 8.26 -29.46 -0.02
C TYR A 44 7.79 -28.41 -1.03
N GLU A 45 8.75 -27.73 -1.66
CA GLU A 45 8.52 -26.94 -2.87
C GLU A 45 8.68 -27.86 -4.10
N PHE A 46 7.73 -27.79 -5.03
CA PHE A 46 7.74 -28.57 -6.25
C PHE A 46 7.20 -27.77 -7.43
N GLU A 47 7.83 -27.95 -8.58
CA GLU A 47 7.45 -27.30 -9.83
C GLU A 47 7.43 -28.34 -10.95
N LYS A 48 6.53 -28.17 -11.91
CA LYS A 48 6.45 -29.02 -13.09
C LYS A 48 7.77 -28.95 -13.88
N GLY A 49 8.27 -30.09 -14.33
CA GLY A 49 9.51 -30.20 -15.12
C GLY A 49 10.80 -30.30 -14.30
N ARG A 50 10.79 -30.02 -12.99
CA ARG A 50 11.97 -30.22 -12.12
C ARG A 50 12.12 -31.68 -11.68
N ILE A 51 13.34 -32.06 -11.32
CA ILE A 51 13.64 -33.38 -10.74
C ILE A 51 13.31 -33.35 -9.24
N TRP A 52 12.59 -34.36 -8.76
CA TRP A 52 12.33 -34.55 -7.34
C TRP A 52 13.60 -34.99 -6.61
N ASN A 53 14.26 -34.04 -5.95
CA ASN A 53 15.55 -34.28 -5.27
C ASN A 53 15.39 -34.71 -3.80
N GLN A 54 14.16 -34.80 -3.31
CA GLN A 54 13.85 -35.21 -1.94
C GLN A 54 13.73 -36.74 -1.84
N ARG A 55 13.61 -37.27 -0.62
CA ARG A 55 13.31 -38.70 -0.42
C ARG A 55 11.97 -39.06 -1.06
N ASP A 56 11.78 -40.35 -1.35
CA ASP A 56 10.52 -40.87 -1.89
C ASP A 56 9.35 -40.40 -1.03
N LEU A 57 8.38 -39.77 -1.67
CA LEU A 57 7.21 -39.24 -0.99
C LEU A 57 6.10 -40.28 -1.07
N ILE A 58 5.83 -40.92 0.06
CA ILE A 58 4.77 -41.93 0.20
C ILE A 58 3.59 -41.31 0.93
N SER A 59 2.37 -41.52 0.44
CA SER A 59 1.18 -40.93 1.03
C SER A 59 0.87 -41.54 2.41
N PRO A 60 0.73 -40.74 3.48
CA PRO A 60 0.41 -41.24 4.81
C PRO A 60 -1.09 -41.52 5.03
N TYR A 61 -1.96 -41.06 4.12
CA TYR A 61 -3.42 -41.26 4.16
C TYR A 61 -4.02 -41.19 2.74
N ASN A 62 -5.32 -41.48 2.61
CA ASN A 62 -6.01 -41.42 1.33
C ASN A 62 -6.37 -39.97 0.96
N PHE A 63 -6.12 -39.55 -0.29
CA PHE A 63 -6.57 -38.24 -0.77
C PHE A 63 -6.99 -38.28 -2.25
N ALA A 64 -7.99 -37.47 -2.60
CA ALA A 64 -8.48 -37.40 -3.97
C ALA A 64 -7.53 -36.59 -4.85
N ILE A 65 -7.35 -37.00 -6.11
CA ILE A 65 -6.61 -36.23 -7.10
C ILE A 65 -7.57 -35.25 -7.78
N LEU A 66 -7.34 -33.97 -7.57
CA LEU A 66 -8.15 -32.88 -8.11
C LEU A 66 -7.89 -32.70 -9.61
N LYS A 67 -8.96 -32.42 -10.36
CA LYS A 67 -8.87 -32.00 -11.76
C LYS A 67 -8.33 -30.57 -11.87
N THR A 68 -7.67 -30.26 -12.97
CA THR A 68 -7.31 -28.89 -13.36
C THR A 68 -8.57 -28.09 -13.71
N ASN A 69 -8.49 -26.76 -13.63
CA ASN A 69 -9.59 -25.89 -14.09
C ASN A 69 -9.92 -26.14 -15.57
N ALA A 70 -8.91 -26.35 -16.42
CA ALA A 70 -9.10 -26.65 -17.83
C ALA A 70 -9.86 -27.98 -18.06
N GLU A 71 -9.58 -29.03 -17.27
CA GLU A 71 -10.34 -30.28 -17.31
C GLU A 71 -11.78 -30.08 -16.83
N ILE A 72 -11.99 -29.30 -15.76
CA ILE A 72 -13.34 -28.98 -15.27
C ILE A 72 -14.14 -28.21 -16.32
N ASP A 73 -13.52 -27.24 -16.98
CA ASP A 73 -14.16 -26.46 -18.05
C ASP A 73 -14.49 -27.32 -19.28
N ALA A 74 -13.60 -28.24 -19.64
CA ALA A 74 -13.84 -29.21 -20.70
C ALA A 74 -14.99 -30.16 -20.36
N ASP A 75 -15.03 -30.68 -19.12
CA ASP A 75 -16.10 -31.54 -18.63
C ASP A 75 -17.44 -30.79 -18.59
N ASN A 76 -17.46 -29.55 -18.10
CA ASN A 76 -18.64 -28.67 -18.12
C ASN A 76 -19.17 -28.50 -19.54
N LYS A 77 -18.28 -28.20 -20.50
CA LYS A 77 -18.66 -28.01 -21.91
C LYS A 77 -19.19 -29.30 -22.53
N ALA A 78 -18.55 -30.44 -22.26
CA ALA A 78 -18.98 -31.73 -22.75
C ALA A 78 -20.33 -32.15 -22.16
N ALA A 79 -20.54 -31.94 -20.86
CA ALA A 79 -21.77 -32.30 -20.17
C ALA A 79 -22.95 -31.43 -20.65
N LEU A 80 -22.76 -30.11 -20.80
CA LEU A 80 -23.77 -29.21 -21.35
C LEU A 80 -24.14 -29.55 -22.81
N ALA A 81 -23.20 -30.08 -23.60
CA ALA A 81 -23.48 -30.50 -24.98
C ALA A 81 -24.39 -31.73 -25.07
N THR A 82 -24.57 -32.50 -23.99
CA THR A 82 -25.48 -33.66 -23.95
C THR A 82 -26.92 -33.28 -23.61
N ILE A 83 -27.17 -32.06 -23.11
CA ILE A 83 -28.51 -31.61 -22.72
C ILE A 83 -29.27 -31.11 -23.94
N THR A 84 -30.40 -31.75 -24.22
CA THR A 84 -31.37 -31.34 -25.22
C THR A 84 -32.38 -30.36 -24.63
N PRO A 85 -32.81 -29.32 -25.37
CA PRO A 85 -33.85 -28.41 -24.91
C PRO A 85 -35.19 -29.12 -24.72
N VAL A 86 -35.88 -28.79 -23.63
CA VAL A 86 -37.16 -29.39 -23.27
C VAL A 86 -38.33 -28.59 -23.85
N TYR A 87 -39.23 -29.28 -24.55
CA TYR A 87 -40.49 -28.72 -25.05
C TYR A 87 -41.67 -29.40 -24.37
N GLN A 88 -42.56 -28.60 -23.78
CA GLN A 88 -43.81 -29.10 -23.21
C GLN A 88 -44.90 -29.15 -24.28
N ARG A 89 -45.59 -30.29 -24.36
CA ARG A 89 -46.74 -30.48 -25.24
C ARG A 89 -48.01 -29.99 -24.54
N ASN A 90 -48.71 -29.08 -25.19
CA ASN A 90 -50.04 -28.63 -24.79
C ASN A 90 -51.09 -29.29 -25.68
N ASN A 91 -51.78 -30.28 -25.15
CA ASN A 91 -52.82 -31.02 -25.87
C ASN A 91 -54.10 -30.19 -26.12
N ASP A 92 -54.37 -29.19 -25.28
CA ASP A 92 -55.56 -28.33 -25.41
C ASP A 92 -55.52 -27.48 -26.67
N ILE A 93 -54.33 -27.07 -27.13
CA ILE A 93 -54.17 -26.28 -28.36
C ILE A 93 -54.69 -27.07 -29.57
N GLY A 94 -54.40 -28.37 -29.66
CA GLY A 94 -54.90 -29.21 -30.75
C GLY A 94 -56.42 -29.28 -30.77
N VAL A 95 -57.04 -29.50 -29.61
CA VAL A 95 -58.50 -29.54 -29.46
C VAL A 95 -59.14 -28.20 -29.81
N GLN A 96 -58.59 -27.09 -29.31
CA GLN A 96 -59.08 -25.74 -29.59
C GLN A 96 -59.00 -25.39 -31.08
N GLN A 97 -57.92 -25.75 -31.76
CA GLN A 97 -57.77 -25.46 -33.19
C GLN A 97 -58.64 -26.36 -34.07
N GLN A 98 -58.91 -27.60 -33.65
CA GLN A 98 -59.88 -28.47 -34.32
C GLN A 98 -61.31 -27.91 -34.20
N GLU A 99 -61.73 -27.45 -33.03
CA GLU A 99 -63.04 -26.82 -32.85
C GLU A 99 -63.13 -25.47 -33.58
N GLY A 100 -62.06 -24.68 -33.58
CA GLY A 100 -61.95 -23.47 -34.38
C GLY A 100 -62.10 -23.73 -35.88
N PHE A 101 -61.50 -24.81 -36.38
CA PHE A 101 -61.65 -25.25 -37.77
C PHE A 101 -63.10 -25.66 -38.08
N ARG A 102 -63.78 -26.40 -37.19
CA ARG A 102 -65.20 -26.75 -37.37
C ARG A 102 -66.05 -25.50 -37.57
N ASN A 103 -65.91 -24.54 -36.67
CA ASN A 103 -66.68 -23.29 -36.68
C ASN A 103 -66.40 -22.46 -37.94
N ASP A 104 -65.12 -22.30 -38.31
CA ASP A 104 -64.75 -21.55 -39.51
C ASP A 104 -65.26 -22.22 -40.78
N LEU A 105 -65.16 -23.55 -40.86
CA LEU A 105 -65.68 -24.30 -41.99
C LEU A 105 -67.19 -24.07 -42.09
N GLU A 106 -67.95 -24.12 -40.99
CA GLU A 106 -69.39 -23.84 -41.02
C GLU A 106 -69.73 -22.43 -41.48
N ILE A 107 -68.99 -21.42 -41.02
CA ILE A 107 -69.22 -20.02 -41.38
C ILE A 107 -68.85 -19.77 -42.85
N LYS A 108 -67.65 -20.20 -43.28
CA LYS A 108 -67.15 -19.95 -44.64
C LYS A 108 -67.85 -20.85 -45.68
N TRP A 109 -68.43 -22.01 -45.31
CA TRP A 109 -69.10 -22.93 -46.24
C TRP A 109 -70.31 -22.31 -46.94
N HIS A 110 -71.15 -21.58 -46.20
CA HIS A 110 -72.36 -20.95 -46.74
C HIS A 110 -72.07 -19.92 -47.83
N ASN A 111 -70.88 -19.30 -47.79
CA ASN A 111 -70.46 -18.29 -48.75
C ASN A 111 -69.67 -18.87 -49.94
N ALA A 112 -69.30 -20.16 -49.90
CA ALA A 112 -68.38 -20.77 -50.86
C ALA A 112 -69.07 -21.43 -52.06
N GLY A 113 -70.38 -21.68 -51.99
CA GLY A 113 -71.16 -22.20 -53.12
C GLY A 113 -70.93 -23.68 -53.48
N PHE A 114 -70.33 -24.47 -52.59
CA PHE A 114 -70.08 -25.91 -52.79
C PHE A 114 -71.31 -26.77 -52.47
N ALA A 115 -71.38 -27.98 -53.04
CA ALA A 115 -72.46 -28.94 -52.76
C ALA A 115 -72.37 -29.48 -51.33
N ASP A 116 -73.46 -29.42 -50.55
CA ASP A 116 -73.50 -29.82 -49.13
C ASP A 116 -73.04 -31.26 -48.85
N LYS A 117 -73.19 -32.17 -49.83
CA LYS A 117 -72.68 -33.55 -49.72
C LYS A 117 -71.16 -33.62 -49.56
N LEU A 118 -70.42 -32.60 -50.01
CA LEU A 118 -68.97 -32.52 -49.88
C LEU A 118 -68.53 -31.99 -48.51
N LYS A 119 -69.40 -31.32 -47.75
CA LYS A 119 -69.06 -30.71 -46.45
C LYS A 119 -68.45 -31.71 -45.47
N ILE A 120 -69.01 -32.92 -45.43
CA ILE A 120 -68.52 -34.01 -44.58
C ILE A 120 -67.09 -34.40 -44.95
N VAL A 121 -66.78 -34.46 -46.26
CA VAL A 121 -65.44 -34.81 -46.75
C VAL A 121 -64.43 -33.72 -46.39
N TYR A 122 -64.75 -32.43 -46.58
CA TYR A 122 -63.89 -31.32 -46.16
C TYR A 122 -63.65 -31.31 -44.66
N MET A 123 -64.71 -31.51 -43.86
CA MET A 123 -64.62 -31.57 -42.41
C MET A 123 -63.71 -32.71 -41.96
N GLN A 124 -63.91 -33.91 -42.50
CA GLN A 124 -63.13 -35.08 -42.13
C GLN A 124 -61.67 -34.96 -42.58
N THR A 125 -61.40 -34.46 -43.79
CA THR A 125 -60.04 -34.26 -44.30
C THR A 125 -59.29 -33.20 -43.48
N GLY A 126 -59.89 -32.04 -43.21
CA GLY A 126 -59.26 -30.99 -42.43
C GLY A 126 -58.97 -31.41 -40.99
N LEU A 127 -59.92 -32.10 -40.33
CA LEU A 127 -59.70 -32.63 -38.98
C LEU A 127 -58.63 -33.72 -38.94
N THR A 128 -58.53 -34.58 -39.95
CA THR A 128 -57.49 -35.62 -40.02
C THR A 128 -56.10 -35.00 -40.15
N ILE A 129 -55.96 -33.95 -40.97
CA ILE A 129 -54.70 -33.21 -41.16
C ILE A 129 -54.30 -32.51 -39.85
N LEU A 130 -55.24 -31.77 -39.23
CA LEU A 130 -54.98 -31.09 -37.97
C LEU A 130 -54.63 -32.08 -36.86
N ASN A 131 -55.37 -33.20 -36.75
CA ASN A 131 -55.06 -34.23 -35.76
C ASN A 131 -53.66 -34.80 -35.94
N THR A 132 -53.28 -35.15 -37.17
CA THR A 132 -51.94 -35.68 -37.47
C THR A 132 -50.84 -34.65 -37.22
N ALA A 133 -51.07 -33.38 -37.56
CA ALA A 133 -50.13 -32.30 -37.32
C ALA A 133 -49.89 -32.07 -35.81
N TYR A 134 -50.96 -32.08 -35.01
CA TYR A 134 -50.89 -31.91 -33.56
C TYR A 134 -50.34 -33.14 -32.83
N ASP A 135 -50.61 -34.35 -33.35
CA ASP A 135 -50.06 -35.60 -32.83
C ASP A 135 -48.56 -35.73 -33.04
N ARG A 136 -48.08 -35.30 -34.21
CA ARG A 136 -46.64 -35.20 -34.49
C ARG A 136 -46.00 -34.10 -33.66
N GLY A 137 -46.68 -32.97 -33.51
CA GLY A 137 -46.27 -31.81 -32.72
C GLY A 137 -45.69 -30.70 -33.59
N ILE A 138 -46.19 -29.48 -33.39
CA ILE A 138 -45.79 -28.26 -34.07
C ILE A 138 -44.98 -27.41 -33.08
N LEU A 139 -43.75 -27.06 -33.44
CA LEU A 139 -42.84 -26.26 -32.61
C LEU A 139 -42.31 -25.04 -33.34
N LYS A 140 -41.81 -24.08 -32.56
CA LYS A 140 -40.98 -22.98 -33.04
C LYS A 140 -39.52 -23.28 -32.72
N LEU A 141 -38.67 -23.28 -33.74
CA LEU A 141 -37.24 -23.57 -33.57
C LEU A 141 -36.56 -22.49 -32.70
N ASN A 142 -35.67 -22.93 -31.82
CA ASN A 142 -34.83 -22.08 -30.99
C ASN A 142 -33.42 -21.97 -31.58
N SER A 143 -33.00 -20.76 -31.95
CA SER A 143 -31.71 -20.50 -32.60
C SER A 143 -30.50 -20.82 -31.72
N LYS A 144 -30.63 -20.81 -30.38
CA LYS A 144 -29.55 -21.19 -29.44
C LYS A 144 -29.04 -22.61 -29.70
N TYR A 145 -29.91 -23.51 -30.13
CA TYR A 145 -29.59 -24.94 -30.28
C TYR A 145 -29.34 -25.36 -31.74
N GLN A 146 -29.40 -24.42 -32.69
CA GLN A 146 -29.08 -24.66 -34.11
C GLN A 146 -27.58 -24.49 -34.38
N VAL A 147 -26.75 -25.26 -33.69
CA VAL A 147 -25.28 -25.18 -33.81
C VAL A 147 -24.80 -26.22 -34.82
N GLY A 148 -24.45 -25.78 -36.03
CA GLY A 148 -23.84 -26.62 -37.06
C GLY A 148 -24.79 -27.44 -37.95
N GLY A 149 -26.12 -27.36 -37.74
CA GLY A 149 -27.13 -28.07 -38.55
C GLY A 149 -28.50 -27.38 -38.54
N LYS A 150 -29.40 -27.78 -39.46
CA LYS A 150 -30.79 -27.25 -39.54
C LYS A 150 -31.70 -27.81 -38.44
N ASP A 151 -31.47 -29.06 -38.05
CA ASP A 151 -32.27 -29.82 -37.08
C ASP A 151 -31.40 -30.23 -35.87
N TYR A 152 -32.02 -30.34 -34.69
CA TYR A 152 -31.36 -30.70 -33.42
C TYR A 152 -32.23 -31.63 -32.57
N GLY A 153 -31.62 -32.31 -31.60
CA GLY A 153 -32.35 -33.16 -30.64
C GLY A 153 -33.15 -32.34 -29.64
N VAL A 154 -34.35 -32.77 -29.31
CA VAL A 154 -35.25 -32.15 -28.34
C VAL A 154 -35.86 -33.22 -27.44
N THR A 155 -36.13 -32.86 -26.20
CA THR A 155 -36.90 -33.73 -25.30
C THR A 155 -38.32 -33.18 -25.22
N VAL A 156 -39.30 -33.95 -25.69
CA VAL A 156 -40.71 -33.58 -25.64
C VAL A 156 -41.34 -34.18 -24.40
N LEU A 157 -41.92 -33.32 -23.56
CA LEU A 157 -42.64 -33.72 -22.36
C LEU A 157 -44.15 -33.70 -22.63
N SER A 158 -44.81 -34.84 -22.51
CA SER A 158 -46.27 -34.97 -22.57
C SER A 158 -46.76 -35.77 -21.37
N ASP A 159 -47.68 -35.22 -20.58
CA ASP A 159 -48.30 -35.92 -19.44
C ASP A 159 -47.27 -36.55 -18.46
N ASN A 160 -46.20 -35.81 -18.17
CA ASN A 160 -45.04 -36.23 -17.36
C ASN A 160 -44.18 -37.37 -17.93
N VAL A 161 -44.37 -37.74 -19.19
CA VAL A 161 -43.51 -38.69 -19.92
C VAL A 161 -42.60 -37.91 -20.86
N ALA A 162 -41.29 -38.08 -20.70
CA ALA A 162 -40.27 -37.49 -21.57
C ALA A 162 -39.94 -38.45 -22.71
N ALA A 163 -39.87 -37.94 -23.94
CA ALA A 163 -39.42 -38.68 -25.10
C ALA A 163 -38.44 -37.84 -25.92
N ASP A 164 -37.30 -38.42 -26.26
CA ASP A 164 -36.30 -37.77 -27.11
C ASP A 164 -36.69 -37.89 -28.58
N LYS A 165 -36.71 -36.76 -29.27
CA LYS A 165 -37.07 -36.63 -30.68
C LYS A 165 -36.09 -35.71 -31.40
N SER A 166 -36.04 -35.81 -32.73
CA SER A 166 -35.37 -34.81 -33.55
C SER A 166 -36.37 -33.74 -34.00
N THR A 167 -35.95 -32.49 -34.15
CA THR A 167 -36.79 -31.47 -34.82
C THR A 167 -37.10 -31.84 -36.26
N ALA A 168 -36.35 -32.76 -36.88
CA ALA A 168 -36.68 -33.33 -38.20
C ALA A 168 -37.96 -34.18 -38.17
N ASP A 169 -38.25 -34.82 -37.03
CA ASP A 169 -39.43 -35.66 -36.83
C ASP A 169 -40.65 -34.87 -36.36
N LEU A 170 -40.50 -33.56 -36.14
CA LEU A 170 -41.54 -32.65 -35.68
C LEU A 170 -41.86 -31.64 -36.79
N PHE A 171 -43.03 -31.02 -36.70
CA PHE A 171 -43.41 -29.97 -37.63
C PHE A 171 -42.97 -28.59 -37.13
N THR A 172 -42.45 -27.78 -38.03
CA THR A 172 -42.58 -26.32 -37.91
C THR A 172 -43.90 -25.91 -38.54
N ARG A 173 -44.34 -24.67 -38.33
CA ARG A 173 -45.56 -24.17 -38.98
C ARG A 173 -45.48 -24.32 -40.51
N GLU A 174 -44.32 -24.03 -41.09
CA GLU A 174 -44.09 -24.14 -42.53
C GLU A 174 -44.18 -25.60 -42.98
N ARG A 175 -43.48 -26.54 -42.31
CA ARG A 175 -43.55 -27.98 -42.63
C ARG A 175 -44.96 -28.55 -42.43
N ALA A 176 -45.72 -28.06 -41.46
CA ALA A 176 -47.10 -28.47 -41.24
C ALA A 176 -48.03 -28.00 -42.38
N VAL A 177 -47.82 -26.77 -42.90
CA VAL A 177 -48.56 -26.24 -44.05
C VAL A 177 -48.22 -27.02 -45.32
N GLU A 178 -46.94 -27.33 -45.55
CA GLU A 178 -46.50 -28.19 -46.67
C GLU A 178 -47.12 -29.59 -46.59
N TYR A 179 -47.19 -30.17 -45.39
CA TYR A 179 -47.87 -31.45 -45.15
C TYR A 179 -49.38 -31.35 -45.46
N ALA A 180 -50.05 -30.31 -44.96
CA ALA A 180 -51.47 -30.08 -45.24
C ALA A 180 -51.73 -29.93 -46.75
N ASP A 181 -50.90 -29.15 -47.45
CA ASP A 181 -50.96 -28.94 -48.90
C ASP A 181 -50.88 -30.27 -49.66
N ALA A 182 -49.92 -31.12 -49.29
CA ALA A 182 -49.70 -32.42 -49.91
C ALA A 182 -50.85 -33.40 -49.66
N GLU A 183 -51.39 -33.47 -48.43
CA GLU A 183 -52.51 -34.35 -48.10
C GLU A 183 -53.81 -33.91 -48.79
N ILE A 184 -54.08 -32.61 -48.86
CA ILE A 184 -55.27 -32.08 -49.56
C ILE A 184 -55.18 -32.40 -51.07
N SER A 185 -54.00 -32.27 -51.67
CA SER A 185 -53.78 -32.58 -53.09
C SER A 185 -54.03 -34.05 -53.47
N LYS A 186 -54.04 -34.98 -52.51
CA LYS A 186 -54.38 -36.39 -52.79
C LYS A 186 -55.88 -36.58 -53.06
N VAL A 187 -56.72 -35.66 -52.60
CA VAL A 187 -58.18 -35.76 -52.72
C VAL A 187 -58.67 -34.82 -53.84
N LYS A 188 -58.73 -35.33 -55.07
CA LYS A 188 -59.07 -34.55 -56.28
C LYS A 188 -60.44 -33.87 -56.27
N THR A 189 -61.34 -34.28 -55.38
CA THR A 189 -62.70 -33.74 -55.26
C THR A 189 -62.79 -32.48 -54.39
N LEU A 190 -61.68 -32.05 -53.78
CA LEU A 190 -61.62 -30.89 -52.90
C LEU A 190 -60.99 -29.69 -53.62
N ASP A 191 -61.60 -28.51 -53.44
CA ASP A 191 -60.96 -27.22 -53.67
C ASP A 191 -59.83 -27.03 -52.66
N LYS A 192 -58.61 -27.13 -53.19
CA LYS A 192 -57.37 -27.05 -52.43
C LYS A 192 -57.19 -25.69 -51.77
N ALA A 193 -57.46 -24.60 -52.49
CA ALA A 193 -57.21 -23.25 -51.99
C ALA A 193 -58.12 -22.93 -50.80
N PHE A 194 -59.39 -23.34 -50.89
CA PHE A 194 -60.36 -23.14 -49.82
C PHE A 194 -60.03 -23.92 -48.54
N LEU A 195 -59.73 -25.22 -48.66
CA LEU A 195 -59.44 -26.04 -47.47
C LEU A 195 -58.07 -25.70 -46.86
N LEU A 196 -57.06 -25.41 -47.69
CA LEU A 196 -55.75 -25.03 -47.20
C LEU A 196 -55.79 -23.70 -46.44
N ASP A 197 -56.58 -22.73 -46.89
CA ASP A 197 -56.78 -21.45 -46.18
C ASP A 197 -57.32 -21.65 -44.76
N LEU A 198 -58.34 -22.52 -44.62
CA LEU A 198 -58.93 -22.85 -43.34
C LEU A 198 -57.97 -23.62 -42.42
N VAL A 199 -57.18 -24.54 -42.98
CA VAL A 199 -56.26 -25.37 -42.18
C VAL A 199 -55.01 -24.58 -41.77
N GLN A 200 -54.43 -23.75 -42.65
CA GLN A 200 -53.19 -23.01 -42.36
C GLN A 200 -53.34 -21.96 -41.24
N GLU A 201 -54.54 -21.38 -41.08
CA GLU A 201 -54.85 -20.44 -40.00
C GLU A 201 -54.86 -21.15 -38.63
N ARG A 202 -55.14 -22.46 -38.65
CA ARG A 202 -55.31 -23.32 -37.48
C ARG A 202 -54.05 -24.12 -37.11
N LEU A 203 -52.95 -23.98 -37.87
CA LEU A 203 -51.66 -24.62 -37.56
C LEU A 203 -50.80 -23.72 -36.65
N GLN A 204 -51.08 -23.78 -35.34
CA GLN A 204 -50.33 -23.10 -34.29
C GLN A 204 -49.40 -24.07 -33.52
N PRO A 205 -48.25 -23.61 -32.99
CA PRO A 205 -47.36 -24.45 -32.18
C PRO A 205 -48.05 -24.98 -30.92
N ASN A 206 -48.02 -26.31 -30.72
CA ASN A 206 -48.46 -26.96 -29.48
C ASN A 206 -47.29 -27.44 -28.61
N LEU A 207 -46.06 -27.33 -29.11
CA LEU A 207 -44.83 -27.58 -28.36
C LEU A 207 -44.20 -26.26 -27.96
N SER A 208 -44.21 -25.94 -26.67
CA SER A 208 -43.62 -24.72 -26.12
C SER A 208 -42.29 -25.02 -25.42
N PHE A 209 -41.25 -24.26 -25.74
CA PHE A 209 -39.94 -24.39 -25.10
C PHE A 209 -40.02 -24.00 -23.61
N ASP A 210 -39.60 -24.92 -22.73
CA ASP A 210 -39.52 -24.67 -21.29
C ASP A 210 -38.09 -24.28 -20.90
N ALA A 211 -37.86 -22.96 -20.87
CA ALA A 211 -36.58 -22.39 -20.49
C ALA A 211 -36.21 -22.70 -19.03
N LYS A 212 -37.20 -22.81 -18.12
CA LYS A 212 -36.93 -23.03 -16.69
C LYS A 212 -36.47 -24.46 -16.43
N LEU A 213 -37.17 -25.44 -17.01
CA LEU A 213 -36.81 -26.84 -16.86
C LEU A 213 -35.50 -27.15 -17.58
N THR A 214 -35.28 -26.60 -18.78
CA THR A 214 -34.00 -26.75 -19.50
C THR A 214 -32.84 -26.16 -18.70
N ALA A 215 -32.97 -24.95 -18.15
CA ALA A 215 -31.93 -24.33 -17.33
C ALA A 215 -31.65 -25.12 -16.03
N ARG A 216 -32.70 -25.72 -15.44
CA ARG A 216 -32.54 -26.59 -14.27
C ARG A 216 -31.73 -27.85 -14.60
N LEU A 217 -32.00 -28.50 -15.74
CA LEU A 217 -31.23 -29.65 -16.20
C LEU A 217 -29.76 -29.27 -16.51
N GLU A 218 -29.52 -28.12 -17.14
CA GLU A 218 -28.17 -27.58 -17.36
C GLU A 218 -27.43 -27.35 -16.02
N HIS A 219 -28.12 -26.83 -15.00
CA HIS A 219 -27.56 -26.62 -13.66
C HIS A 219 -27.28 -27.95 -12.93
N ASP A 220 -28.26 -28.85 -12.88
CA ASP A 220 -28.13 -30.14 -12.19
C ASP A 220 -26.98 -30.98 -12.75
N VAL A 221 -26.73 -30.91 -14.07
CA VAL A 221 -25.59 -31.60 -14.68
C VAL A 221 -24.25 -30.98 -14.30
N THR A 222 -24.15 -29.65 -14.28
CA THR A 222 -22.89 -28.97 -13.93
C THR A 222 -22.54 -29.08 -12.45
N GLU A 223 -23.53 -29.08 -11.55
CA GLU A 223 -23.32 -29.25 -10.11
C GLU A 223 -22.86 -30.66 -9.71
N ASN A 224 -23.28 -31.69 -10.45
CA ASN A 224 -22.96 -33.09 -10.16
C ASN A 224 -21.67 -33.59 -10.83
N LEU A 225 -20.92 -32.73 -11.54
CA LEU A 225 -19.66 -33.13 -12.15
C LEU A 225 -18.59 -33.40 -11.09
N SER A 226 -17.93 -34.56 -11.20
CA SER A 226 -16.81 -34.89 -10.32
C SER A 226 -15.64 -33.95 -10.57
N ILE A 227 -15.22 -33.24 -9.52
CA ILE A 227 -14.00 -32.43 -9.49
C ILE A 227 -12.72 -33.27 -9.31
N THR A 228 -12.83 -34.60 -9.30
CA THR A 228 -11.71 -35.52 -9.03
C THR A 228 -11.55 -36.56 -10.14
N ARG A 229 -10.29 -36.96 -10.41
CA ARG A 229 -9.94 -38.00 -11.41
C ARG A 229 -9.65 -39.38 -10.80
N GLY A 230 -9.64 -39.47 -9.47
CA GLY A 230 -9.26 -40.68 -8.74
C GLY A 230 -8.78 -40.37 -7.33
N MET A 231 -8.16 -41.35 -6.67
CA MET A 231 -7.66 -41.24 -5.30
C MET A 231 -6.30 -41.92 -5.16
N VAL A 232 -5.37 -41.27 -4.47
CA VAL A 232 -4.11 -41.85 -4.03
C VAL A 232 -4.35 -42.54 -2.68
N GLN A 233 -3.95 -43.80 -2.56
CA GLN A 233 -4.15 -44.60 -1.35
C GLN A 233 -3.01 -44.40 -0.33
N LYS A 234 -3.31 -44.66 0.94
CA LYS A 234 -2.32 -44.71 2.01
C LYS A 234 -1.26 -45.76 1.68
N GLY A 235 0.01 -45.38 1.74
CA GLY A 235 1.14 -46.22 1.39
C GLY A 235 1.53 -46.19 -0.09
N GLU A 236 0.77 -45.51 -0.95
CA GLU A 236 1.11 -45.31 -2.36
C GLU A 236 2.22 -44.27 -2.51
N THR A 237 3.17 -44.52 -3.40
CA THR A 237 4.24 -43.57 -3.73
C THR A 237 3.69 -42.45 -4.61
N ILE A 238 3.75 -41.22 -4.11
CA ILE A 238 3.37 -40.00 -4.83
C ILE A 238 4.43 -39.65 -5.87
N ILE A 239 5.71 -39.65 -5.46
CA ILE A 239 6.85 -39.40 -6.35
C ILE A 239 8.13 -40.01 -5.76
N THR A 240 8.97 -40.58 -6.63
CA THR A 240 10.27 -41.16 -6.28
C THR A 240 11.41 -40.16 -6.48
N LYS A 241 12.48 -40.30 -5.69
CA LYS A 241 13.70 -39.52 -5.83
C LYS A 241 14.32 -39.72 -7.21
N GLY A 242 14.72 -38.61 -7.84
CA GLY A 242 15.35 -38.61 -9.16
C GLY A 242 14.36 -38.62 -10.33
N SER A 243 13.06 -38.70 -10.06
CA SER A 243 12.02 -38.63 -11.10
C SER A 243 11.72 -37.19 -11.50
N VAL A 244 11.44 -36.97 -12.78
CA VAL A 244 10.94 -35.69 -13.28
C VAL A 244 9.48 -35.52 -12.86
N ILE A 245 9.14 -34.34 -12.33
CA ILE A 245 7.76 -33.97 -11.98
C ILE A 245 7.00 -33.69 -13.29
N ASN A 246 6.42 -34.74 -13.86
CA ASN A 246 5.51 -34.66 -15.01
C ASN A 246 4.12 -34.15 -14.60
N ASP A 247 3.21 -34.00 -15.56
CA ASP A 247 1.84 -33.50 -15.32
C ASP A 247 1.06 -34.32 -14.28
N GLU A 248 1.17 -35.64 -14.34
CA GLU A 248 0.47 -36.52 -13.41
C GLU A 248 1.01 -36.35 -11.99
N ALA A 249 2.34 -36.39 -11.83
CA ALA A 249 3.02 -36.26 -10.56
C ALA A 249 2.82 -34.87 -9.96
N TYR A 250 2.87 -33.81 -10.77
CA TYR A 250 2.55 -32.45 -10.34
C TYR A 250 1.15 -32.39 -9.76
N GLN A 251 0.15 -32.99 -10.43
CA GLN A 251 -1.20 -32.96 -9.90
C GLN A 251 -1.41 -33.81 -8.65
N LYS A 252 -0.74 -34.96 -8.54
CA LYS A 252 -0.74 -35.73 -7.29
C LYS A 252 -0.11 -34.93 -6.14
N LEU A 253 1.01 -34.24 -6.40
CA LEU A 253 1.68 -33.39 -5.42
C LEU A 253 0.84 -32.16 -5.02
N ALA A 254 0.20 -31.49 -5.98
CA ALA A 254 -0.69 -30.36 -5.74
C ALA A 254 -1.94 -30.77 -4.93
N SER A 255 -2.55 -31.91 -5.31
CA SER A 255 -3.68 -32.48 -4.58
C SER A 255 -3.28 -32.93 -3.18
N TYR A 256 -2.09 -33.52 -3.02
CA TYR A 256 -1.56 -33.92 -1.72
C TYR A 256 -1.26 -32.71 -0.84
N LYS A 257 -0.67 -31.65 -1.40
CA LYS A 257 -0.42 -30.40 -0.69
C LYS A 257 -1.73 -29.81 -0.15
N LYS A 258 -2.76 -29.73 -0.98
CA LYS A 258 -4.09 -29.24 -0.57
C LYS A 258 -4.73 -30.13 0.49
N ALA A 259 -4.71 -31.45 0.31
CA ALA A 259 -5.21 -32.39 1.30
C ALA A 259 -4.41 -32.34 2.61
N PHE A 260 -3.10 -32.08 2.55
CA PHE A 260 -2.25 -31.88 3.71
C PHE A 260 -2.61 -30.61 4.47
N GLU A 261 -2.82 -29.50 3.76
CA GLU A 261 -3.22 -28.22 4.35
C GLU A 261 -4.63 -28.31 4.99
N ASP A 262 -5.58 -28.97 4.32
CA ASP A 262 -6.93 -29.21 4.84
C ASP A 262 -6.91 -30.10 6.10
N ASN A 263 -6.11 -31.17 6.08
CA ASN A 263 -5.95 -32.10 7.21
C ASN A 263 -4.99 -31.59 8.30
N SER A 264 -4.18 -30.58 8.03
CA SER A 264 -3.23 -29.96 8.97
C SER A 264 -3.95 -29.40 10.21
N ARG A 265 -5.25 -29.09 10.08
CA ARG A 265 -6.13 -28.75 11.21
C ARG A 265 -6.17 -29.83 12.30
N ASN A 266 -5.95 -31.09 11.95
CA ASN A 266 -6.00 -32.27 12.82
C ASN A 266 -4.62 -32.92 13.10
N ASN A 267 -3.63 -32.78 12.22
CA ASN A 267 -2.37 -33.56 12.31
C ASN A 267 -1.16 -32.84 12.95
N GLY A 268 -1.20 -31.52 13.16
CA GLY A 268 -0.09 -30.75 13.74
C GLY A 268 -0.31 -30.35 15.22
N ASN A 269 0.68 -30.56 16.09
CA ASN A 269 0.65 -29.99 17.44
C ASN A 269 0.79 -28.45 17.35
N ARG A 270 -0.34 -27.75 17.47
CA ARG A 270 -0.41 -26.28 17.42
C ARG A 270 0.56 -25.60 18.39
N GLY A 271 0.81 -26.19 19.55
CA GLY A 271 1.76 -25.66 20.53
C GLY A 271 3.20 -25.65 20.02
N LEU A 272 3.63 -26.70 19.30
CA LEU A 272 4.97 -26.76 18.70
C LEU A 272 5.12 -25.79 17.51
N VAL A 273 4.06 -25.61 16.72
CA VAL A 273 4.05 -24.60 15.64
C VAL A 273 4.20 -23.19 16.21
N LEU A 274 3.44 -22.87 17.28
CA LEU A 274 3.54 -21.59 17.97
C LEU A 274 4.94 -21.39 18.59
N LEU A 275 5.53 -22.43 19.18
CA LEU A 275 6.90 -22.36 19.70
C LEU A 275 7.90 -22.09 18.58
N GLY A 276 7.79 -22.78 17.44
CA GLY A 276 8.66 -22.53 16.28
C GLY A 276 8.55 -21.10 15.75
N GLN A 277 7.33 -20.57 15.65
CA GLN A 277 7.07 -19.18 15.26
C GLN A 277 7.65 -18.20 16.28
N PHE A 278 7.50 -18.47 17.57
CA PHE A 278 8.05 -17.64 18.64
C PHE A 278 9.58 -17.62 18.60
N LEU A 279 10.23 -18.76 18.39
CA LEU A 279 11.69 -18.84 18.26
C LEU A 279 12.18 -18.08 17.03
N LEU A 280 11.50 -18.23 15.89
CA LEU A 280 11.86 -17.54 14.64
C LEU A 280 11.68 -16.01 14.74
N ALA A 281 10.53 -15.55 15.22
CA ALA A 281 10.31 -14.12 15.43
C ALA A 281 11.25 -13.57 16.52
N GLY A 282 11.46 -14.35 17.59
CA GLY A 282 12.34 -14.00 18.71
C GLY A 282 13.79 -13.81 18.29
N ILE A 283 14.36 -14.71 17.48
CA ILE A 283 15.75 -14.57 17.00
C ILE A 283 15.88 -13.35 16.08
N THR A 284 14.93 -13.11 15.18
CA THR A 284 14.96 -11.96 14.26
C THR A 284 14.86 -10.63 15.00
N ILE A 285 13.92 -10.49 15.94
CA ILE A 285 13.80 -9.28 16.76
C ILE A 285 15.03 -9.10 17.64
N SER A 286 15.62 -10.18 18.16
CA SER A 286 16.87 -10.10 18.93
C SER A 286 18.04 -9.60 18.08
N LEU A 287 18.20 -10.10 16.86
CA LEU A 287 19.22 -9.63 15.92
C LEU A 287 19.06 -8.14 15.60
N LEU A 288 17.83 -7.67 15.38
CA LEU A 288 17.54 -6.25 15.21
C LEU A 288 17.98 -5.43 16.42
N MET A 289 17.63 -5.87 17.63
CA MET A 289 17.94 -5.13 18.86
C MET A 289 19.45 -5.12 19.17
N ILE A 290 20.16 -6.21 18.86
CA ILE A 290 21.62 -6.27 18.91
C ILE A 290 22.23 -5.30 17.90
N PHE A 291 21.72 -5.28 16.66
CA PHE A 291 22.17 -4.34 15.63
C PHE A 291 21.99 -2.88 16.08
N LEU A 292 20.82 -2.54 16.62
CA LEU A 292 20.55 -1.20 17.16
C LEU A 292 21.50 -0.87 18.31
N TYR A 293 21.72 -1.79 19.25
CA TYR A 293 22.61 -1.56 20.39
C TYR A 293 24.08 -1.34 19.96
N LEU A 294 24.58 -2.12 19.00
CA LEU A 294 25.98 -2.07 18.57
C LEU A 294 26.28 -0.96 17.57
N PHE A 295 25.37 -0.69 16.64
CA PHE A 295 25.65 0.18 15.49
C PHE A 295 24.84 1.47 15.46
N ARG A 296 23.70 1.54 16.16
CA ARG A 296 22.78 2.70 16.16
C ARG A 296 22.26 2.99 17.56
N ARG A 297 23.20 3.21 18.48
CA ARG A 297 22.90 3.45 19.90
C ARG A 297 22.01 4.68 20.12
N ASP A 298 22.13 5.67 19.25
CA ASP A 298 21.25 6.84 19.17
C ASP A 298 19.77 6.47 19.01
N ILE A 299 19.47 5.48 18.15
CA ILE A 299 18.12 4.94 17.98
C ILE A 299 17.75 4.03 19.14
N TYR A 300 18.66 3.14 19.55
CA TYR A 300 18.42 2.19 20.63
C TYR A 300 18.02 2.91 21.92
N GLU A 301 18.62 4.05 22.24
CA GLU A 301 18.31 4.78 23.47
C GLU A 301 16.93 5.45 23.46
N ASP A 302 16.38 5.81 22.29
CA ASP A 302 15.04 6.38 22.15
C ASP A 302 13.96 5.30 21.92
N ASN A 303 13.18 5.01 22.97
CA ASN A 303 12.09 4.04 22.94
C ASN A 303 11.04 4.34 21.86
N ARG A 304 10.83 5.62 21.52
CA ARG A 304 9.87 6.05 20.48
C ARG A 304 10.33 5.58 19.10
N LEU A 305 11.61 5.74 18.78
CA LEU A 305 12.19 5.30 17.51
C LEU A 305 12.18 3.77 17.40
N VAL A 306 12.56 3.07 18.48
CA VAL A 306 12.47 1.60 18.55
C VAL A 306 11.02 1.15 18.36
N SER A 307 10.04 1.82 18.97
CA SER A 307 8.62 1.45 18.84
C SER A 307 8.09 1.64 17.42
N LEU A 308 8.52 2.69 16.72
CA LEU A 308 8.18 2.90 15.31
C LEU A 308 8.75 1.77 14.44
N ILE A 309 10.02 1.42 14.63
CA ILE A 309 10.66 0.33 13.89
C ILE A 309 9.91 -0.99 14.08
N LEU A 310 9.60 -1.35 15.34
CA LEU A 310 8.86 -2.56 15.65
C LEU A 310 7.43 -2.53 15.08
N LEU A 311 6.78 -1.36 15.09
CA LEU A 311 5.45 -1.17 14.49
C LEU A 311 5.49 -1.43 12.98
N VAL A 312 6.44 -0.85 12.24
CA VAL A 312 6.58 -1.04 10.78
C VAL A 312 6.79 -2.51 10.44
N ILE A 313 7.68 -3.20 11.16
CA ILE A 313 7.94 -4.65 10.97
C ILE A 313 6.68 -5.46 11.25
N THR A 314 6.03 -5.20 12.39
CA THR A 314 4.87 -5.98 12.81
C THR A 314 3.66 -5.73 11.90
N ALA A 315 3.48 -4.50 11.43
CA ALA A 315 2.44 -4.14 10.48
C ALA A 315 2.64 -4.87 9.14
N MET A 316 3.87 -4.93 8.62
CA MET A 316 4.14 -5.67 7.37
C MET A 316 3.86 -7.17 7.52
N LEU A 317 4.29 -7.78 8.62
CA LEU A 317 4.01 -9.20 8.89
C LEU A 317 2.53 -9.47 9.16
N ALA A 318 1.80 -8.51 9.73
CA ALA A 318 0.35 -8.56 9.87
C ALA A 318 -0.35 -8.49 8.50
N THR A 319 0.14 -7.65 7.56
CA THR A 319 -0.34 -7.60 6.18
C THR A 319 -0.12 -8.94 5.46
N LEU A 320 1.05 -9.56 5.63
CA LEU A 320 1.30 -10.92 5.11
C LEU A 320 0.32 -11.94 5.69
N SER A 321 0.11 -11.93 7.01
CA SER A 321 -0.87 -12.80 7.66
C SER A 321 -2.28 -12.60 7.09
N LEU A 322 -2.69 -11.35 6.89
CA LEU A 322 -3.99 -11.03 6.32
C LEU A 322 -4.10 -11.56 4.88
N ALA A 323 -3.05 -11.36 4.07
CA ALA A 323 -2.99 -11.89 2.71
C ALA A 323 -3.14 -13.42 2.65
N ILE A 324 -2.50 -14.14 3.58
CA ILE A 324 -2.64 -15.60 3.70
C ILE A 324 -4.07 -15.98 4.09
N LYS A 325 -4.67 -15.28 5.07
CA LYS A 325 -6.05 -15.56 5.53
C LYS A 325 -7.11 -15.26 4.48
N LEU A 326 -6.87 -14.27 3.63
CA LEU A 326 -7.74 -13.90 2.52
C LEU A 326 -7.48 -14.74 1.26
N GLU A 327 -6.54 -15.69 1.33
CA GLU A 327 -6.17 -16.56 0.20
C GLU A 327 -5.87 -15.76 -1.08
N LEU A 328 -5.08 -14.67 -0.94
CA LEU A 328 -4.70 -13.87 -2.11
C LEU A 328 -4.05 -14.75 -3.18
N PRO A 329 -4.39 -14.55 -4.47
CA PRO A 329 -3.90 -15.41 -5.54
C PRO A 329 -2.38 -15.34 -5.71
N ASN A 330 -1.77 -14.22 -5.33
CA ASN A 330 -0.33 -14.01 -5.40
C ASN A 330 0.18 -13.13 -4.24
N PHE A 331 1.26 -13.52 -3.57
CA PHE A 331 1.83 -12.75 -2.46
C PHE A 331 2.66 -11.53 -2.91
N TYR A 332 3.01 -11.45 -4.20
CA TYR A 332 3.71 -10.29 -4.78
C TYR A 332 2.84 -9.03 -4.86
N TYR A 333 1.54 -9.09 -4.54
CA TYR A 333 0.71 -7.89 -4.33
C TYR A 333 1.12 -7.08 -3.09
N ILE A 334 1.84 -7.69 -2.14
CA ILE A 334 2.22 -7.04 -0.88
C ILE A 334 3.38 -6.06 -1.14
N PRO A 335 3.27 -4.78 -0.71
CA PRO A 335 4.27 -3.76 -0.99
C PRO A 335 5.48 -3.84 -0.04
N TYR A 336 6.29 -4.89 -0.11
CA TYR A 336 7.46 -5.06 0.78
C TYR A 336 8.45 -3.88 0.71
N CYS A 337 8.65 -3.30 -0.47
CA CYS A 337 9.49 -2.12 -0.67
C CYS A 337 9.03 -0.87 0.12
N ILE A 338 7.81 -0.84 0.65
CA ILE A 338 7.36 0.28 1.50
C ILE A 338 8.17 0.38 2.80
N VAL A 339 8.60 -0.76 3.36
CA VAL A 339 9.38 -0.83 4.61
C VAL A 339 10.73 -0.15 4.47
N PRO A 340 11.61 -0.55 3.53
CA PRO A 340 12.90 0.10 3.37
C PRO A 340 12.77 1.58 2.98
N ILE A 341 11.74 1.98 2.22
CA ILE A 341 11.49 3.39 1.88
C ILE A 341 11.21 4.21 3.15
N ILE A 342 10.25 3.77 3.98
CA ILE A 342 9.89 4.46 5.23
C ILE A 342 11.10 4.56 6.16
N ILE A 343 11.80 3.44 6.37
CA ILE A 343 12.95 3.41 7.27
C ILE A 343 14.10 4.27 6.73
N ARG A 344 14.37 4.26 5.42
CA ARG A 344 15.46 5.04 4.84
C ARG A 344 15.22 6.54 5.00
N ILE A 345 13.99 7.01 4.81
CA ILE A 345 13.66 8.45 4.89
C ILE A 345 13.63 8.96 6.33
N LEU A 346 13.13 8.15 7.27
CA LEU A 346 13.08 8.52 8.67
C LEU A 346 14.41 8.30 9.41
N PHE A 347 15.28 7.43 8.88
CA PHE A 347 16.55 7.05 9.48
C PHE A 347 17.70 7.04 8.46
N ASP A 348 18.37 5.90 8.25
CA ASP A 348 19.49 5.77 7.34
C ASP A 348 19.44 4.50 6.49
N THR A 349 20.32 4.44 5.49
CA THR A 349 20.50 3.34 4.55
C THR A 349 20.83 2.01 5.21
N ARG A 350 21.70 2.00 6.23
CA ARG A 350 22.18 0.75 6.87
C ARG A 350 21.05 0.11 7.66
N LEU A 351 20.29 0.92 8.39
CA LEU A 351 19.14 0.45 9.15
C LEU A 351 18.02 -0.04 8.23
N ALA A 352 17.72 0.69 7.15
CA ALA A 352 16.72 0.30 6.15
C ALA A 352 17.02 -1.07 5.54
N LEU A 353 18.27 -1.29 5.13
CA LEU A 353 18.70 -2.57 4.57
C LEU A 353 18.57 -3.72 5.59
N ASN A 354 19.05 -3.52 6.82
CA ASN A 354 18.97 -4.55 7.86
C ASN A 354 17.51 -4.93 8.18
N ILE A 355 16.64 -3.94 8.38
CA ILE A 355 15.21 -4.19 8.66
C ILE A 355 14.55 -4.92 7.49
N HIS A 356 14.81 -4.48 6.25
CA HIS A 356 14.22 -5.11 5.07
C HIS A 356 14.63 -6.56 4.93
N LEU A 357 15.93 -6.87 5.08
CA LEU A 357 16.42 -8.25 5.04
C LEU A 357 15.75 -9.12 6.11
N LEU A 358 15.63 -8.63 7.35
CA LEU A 358 14.98 -9.38 8.43
C LEU A 358 13.47 -9.62 8.17
N VAL A 359 12.77 -8.63 7.60
CA VAL A 359 11.36 -8.77 7.21
C VAL A 359 11.19 -9.80 6.10
N VAL A 360 12.00 -9.74 5.04
CA VAL A 360 11.96 -10.70 3.92
C VAL A 360 12.31 -12.10 4.40
N LEU A 361 13.30 -12.25 5.29
CA LEU A 361 13.68 -13.54 5.87
C LEU A 361 12.53 -14.19 6.64
N ILE A 362 11.82 -13.44 7.50
CA ILE A 362 10.65 -13.98 8.19
C ILE A 362 9.55 -14.32 7.18
N ALA A 363 9.25 -13.40 6.26
CA ALA A 363 8.19 -13.58 5.27
C ALA A 363 8.41 -14.82 4.39
N GLY A 364 9.66 -15.12 4.02
CA GLY A 364 10.03 -16.27 3.20
C GLY A 364 9.58 -17.62 3.80
N PHE A 365 9.48 -17.76 5.12
CA PHE A 365 8.93 -18.98 5.75
C PHE A 365 7.43 -19.17 5.50
N PHE A 366 6.72 -18.11 5.11
CA PHE A 366 5.27 -18.08 4.97
C PHE A 366 4.78 -17.84 3.53
N VAL A 367 5.67 -17.70 2.55
CA VAL A 367 5.33 -17.51 1.13
C VAL A 367 5.82 -18.74 0.32
N PRO A 368 5.08 -19.21 -0.70
CA PRO A 368 5.56 -20.25 -1.62
C PRO A 368 6.75 -19.76 -2.46
N ASN A 369 7.60 -20.68 -2.92
CA ASN A 369 8.80 -20.37 -3.73
C ASN A 369 9.70 -19.36 -3.01
N SER A 370 10.00 -19.67 -1.75
CA SER A 370 10.63 -18.77 -0.78
C SER A 370 11.95 -18.15 -1.26
N PHE A 371 12.74 -18.91 -2.03
CA PHE A 371 13.99 -18.42 -2.61
C PHE A 371 13.77 -17.35 -3.68
N GLU A 372 12.83 -17.57 -4.61
CA GLU A 372 12.52 -16.60 -5.65
C GLU A 372 11.87 -15.36 -5.05
N PHE A 373 10.95 -15.54 -4.10
CA PHE A 373 10.38 -14.46 -3.32
C PHE A 373 11.47 -13.61 -2.67
N ALA A 374 12.42 -14.25 -1.98
CA ALA A 374 13.54 -13.54 -1.37
C ALA A 374 14.41 -12.81 -2.42
N PHE A 375 14.66 -13.42 -3.57
CA PHE A 375 15.42 -12.79 -4.65
C PHE A 375 14.72 -11.52 -5.17
N TYR A 376 13.43 -11.60 -5.49
CA TYR A 376 12.65 -10.43 -5.92
C TYR A 376 12.65 -9.33 -4.86
N GLU A 377 12.31 -9.65 -3.61
CA GLU A 377 12.14 -8.63 -2.60
C GLU A 377 13.47 -8.04 -2.12
N ILE A 378 14.54 -8.82 -2.04
CA ILE A 378 15.87 -8.29 -1.66
C ILE A 378 16.38 -7.35 -2.75
N THR A 379 16.32 -7.74 -4.02
CA THR A 379 16.83 -6.92 -5.13
C THR A 379 16.00 -5.64 -5.29
N ALA A 380 14.68 -5.73 -5.32
CA ALA A 380 13.78 -4.58 -5.38
C ALA A 380 13.91 -3.67 -4.15
N GLY A 381 14.05 -4.27 -2.95
CA GLY A 381 14.29 -3.54 -1.72
C GLY A 381 15.59 -2.74 -1.73
N MET A 382 16.70 -3.34 -2.18
CA MET A 382 17.97 -2.64 -2.33
C MET A 382 17.85 -1.48 -3.32
N VAL A 383 17.20 -1.71 -4.47
CA VAL A 383 16.92 -0.66 -5.45
C VAL A 383 16.09 0.47 -4.85
N SER A 384 15.04 0.15 -4.09
CA SER A 384 14.19 1.14 -3.42
C SER A 384 14.95 2.01 -2.41
N ILE A 385 15.98 1.48 -1.77
CA ILE A 385 16.84 2.22 -0.84
C ILE A 385 17.80 3.13 -1.62
N TYR A 386 18.39 2.64 -2.71
CA TYR A 386 19.40 3.37 -3.47
C TYR A 386 18.81 4.48 -4.33
N SER A 387 17.63 4.25 -4.92
CA SER A 387 16.92 5.23 -5.75
C SER A 387 16.53 6.49 -4.97
N ILE A 388 16.29 6.38 -3.67
CA ILE A 388 15.88 7.49 -2.79
C ILE A 388 17.02 8.02 -1.90
N LYS A 389 18.27 7.62 -2.15
CA LYS A 389 19.41 7.97 -1.28
C LYS A 389 19.55 9.49 -1.09
N ASN A 390 19.30 10.28 -2.13
CA ASN A 390 19.41 11.74 -2.14
C ASN A 390 18.05 12.37 -2.44
N LEU A 391 17.03 11.99 -1.68
CA LEU A 391 15.67 12.46 -1.92
C LEU A 391 15.53 13.95 -1.54
N ILE A 392 15.42 14.83 -2.54
CA ILE A 392 15.23 16.28 -2.35
C ILE A 392 13.82 16.69 -2.80
N ARG A 393 13.22 15.97 -3.76
CA ARG A 393 11.96 16.36 -4.39
C ARG A 393 10.96 15.22 -4.48
N ARG A 394 9.67 15.58 -4.48
CA ARG A 394 8.55 14.62 -4.47
C ARG A 394 8.49 13.79 -5.76
N GLU A 395 8.89 14.34 -6.92
CA GLU A 395 8.92 13.59 -8.18
C GLU A 395 9.87 12.39 -8.17
N GLN A 396 10.88 12.40 -7.29
CA GLN A 396 11.83 11.29 -7.18
C GLN A 396 11.19 10.00 -6.62
N PHE A 397 10.05 10.08 -5.92
CA PHE A 397 9.27 8.89 -5.56
C PHE A 397 8.70 8.19 -6.80
N LEU A 398 8.22 8.94 -7.79
CA LEU A 398 7.71 8.37 -9.04
C LEU A 398 8.84 7.73 -9.85
N ILE A 399 10.00 8.40 -9.92
CA ILE A 399 11.20 7.84 -10.55
C ILE A 399 11.62 6.55 -9.84
N SER A 400 11.63 6.55 -8.51
CA SER A 400 11.93 5.34 -7.72
C SER A 400 10.96 4.21 -8.03
N ALA A 401 9.66 4.48 -8.10
CA ALA A 401 8.66 3.48 -8.47
C ALA A 401 8.93 2.87 -9.85
N LEU A 402 9.26 3.70 -10.86
CA LEU A 402 9.62 3.20 -12.19
C LEU A 402 10.87 2.29 -12.17
N ILE A 403 11.90 2.65 -11.40
CA ILE A 403 13.13 1.84 -11.28
C ILE A 403 12.85 0.52 -10.54
N ILE A 404 12.00 0.53 -9.51
CA ILE A 404 11.58 -0.68 -8.79
C ILE A 404 10.79 -1.59 -9.74
N THR A 405 9.81 -1.05 -10.49
CA THR A 405 9.05 -1.82 -11.51
C THR A 405 10.00 -2.43 -12.54
N PHE A 406 10.97 -1.66 -13.03
CA PHE A 406 11.96 -2.17 -13.98
C PHE A 406 12.81 -3.30 -13.38
N THR A 407 13.17 -3.20 -12.09
CA THR A 407 13.92 -4.25 -11.38
C THR A 407 13.11 -5.53 -11.24
N TYR A 408 11.84 -5.42 -10.87
CA TYR A 408 10.93 -6.57 -10.87
C TYR A 408 10.78 -7.15 -12.26
N PHE A 409 10.64 -6.32 -13.30
CA PHE A 409 10.49 -6.77 -14.68
C PHE A 409 11.70 -7.58 -15.18
N VAL A 410 12.92 -7.07 -14.96
CA VAL A 410 14.15 -7.78 -15.34
C VAL A 410 14.29 -9.09 -14.56
N SER A 411 14.02 -9.06 -13.25
CA SER A 411 14.07 -10.27 -12.41
C SER A 411 13.00 -11.29 -12.83
N PHE A 412 11.81 -10.81 -13.22
CA PHE A 412 10.68 -11.62 -13.67
C PHE A 412 11.05 -12.36 -14.95
N ILE A 413 11.50 -11.64 -15.98
CA ILE A 413 11.99 -12.23 -17.22
C ILE A 413 13.12 -13.22 -16.96
N GLY A 414 14.11 -12.87 -16.14
CA GLY A 414 15.24 -13.74 -15.84
C GLY A 414 14.81 -15.08 -15.23
N ILE A 415 13.91 -15.04 -14.25
CA ILE A 415 13.39 -16.24 -13.59
C ILE A 415 12.47 -17.04 -14.53
N SER A 416 11.58 -16.39 -15.28
CA SER A 416 10.73 -17.06 -16.27
C SER A 416 11.55 -17.76 -17.36
N LEU A 417 12.62 -17.14 -17.86
CA LEU A 417 13.53 -17.77 -18.83
C LEU A 417 14.28 -18.97 -18.25
N ILE A 418 14.68 -18.92 -16.99
CA ILE A 418 15.31 -20.07 -16.30
C ILE A 418 14.31 -21.24 -16.18
N ARG A 419 13.03 -20.94 -15.94
CA ARG A 419 11.97 -21.94 -15.75
C ARG A 419 11.49 -22.56 -17.05
N GLU A 420 11.23 -21.73 -18.05
CA GLU A 420 10.51 -22.15 -19.26
C GLU A 420 11.40 -22.28 -20.50
N GLY A 421 12.59 -21.65 -20.50
CA GLY A 421 13.53 -21.69 -21.61
C GLY A 421 13.04 -21.01 -22.90
N SER A 422 11.93 -20.26 -22.85
CA SER A 422 11.33 -19.57 -23.99
C SER A 422 10.64 -18.27 -23.58
N PHE A 423 10.61 -17.29 -24.48
CA PHE A 423 9.82 -16.07 -24.31
C PHE A 423 8.35 -16.25 -24.66
N LEU A 424 8.01 -17.28 -25.44
CA LEU A 424 6.66 -17.50 -25.96
C LEU A 424 5.70 -18.11 -24.93
N THR A 425 6.25 -18.68 -23.86
CA THR A 425 5.50 -19.39 -22.81
C THR A 425 5.21 -18.52 -21.59
N ILE A 426 5.79 -17.31 -21.53
CA ILE A 426 5.70 -16.41 -20.36
C ILE A 426 4.27 -15.88 -20.23
N ASP A 427 3.66 -16.11 -19.06
CA ASP A 427 2.39 -15.49 -18.70
C ASP A 427 2.60 -14.08 -18.14
N TRP A 428 2.35 -13.07 -18.98
CA TRP A 428 2.47 -11.66 -18.59
C TRP A 428 1.48 -11.23 -17.50
N VAL A 429 0.40 -11.98 -17.25
CA VAL A 429 -0.54 -11.70 -16.16
C VAL A 429 0.13 -11.88 -14.80
N GLU A 430 1.12 -12.78 -14.69
CA GLU A 430 1.89 -12.99 -13.46
C GLU A 430 2.75 -11.77 -13.06
N PHE A 431 2.95 -10.81 -13.97
CA PHE A 431 3.67 -9.57 -13.68
C PHE A 431 2.78 -8.50 -13.01
N ILE A 432 1.46 -8.57 -13.16
CA ILE A 432 0.51 -7.56 -12.62
C ILE A 432 0.67 -7.34 -11.10
N PRO A 433 0.82 -8.38 -10.26
CA PRO A 433 1.00 -8.21 -8.81
C PRO A 433 2.17 -7.29 -8.44
N PHE A 434 3.30 -7.38 -9.16
CA PHE A 434 4.46 -6.52 -8.93
C PHE A 434 4.14 -5.05 -9.21
N ALA A 435 3.46 -4.77 -10.34
CA ALA A 435 3.07 -3.41 -10.68
C ALA A 435 2.12 -2.79 -9.64
N VAL A 436 1.16 -3.59 -9.14
CA VAL A 436 0.24 -3.17 -8.07
C VAL A 436 0.99 -2.95 -6.75
N SER A 437 1.91 -3.83 -6.40
CA SER A 437 2.77 -3.69 -5.21
C SER A 437 3.58 -2.40 -5.25
N VAL A 438 4.22 -2.09 -6.39
CA VAL A 438 4.93 -0.82 -6.56
C VAL A 438 4.00 0.38 -6.43
N LEU A 439 2.80 0.34 -7.01
CA LEU A 439 1.83 1.43 -6.84
C LEU A 439 1.46 1.64 -5.36
N LEU A 440 1.25 0.55 -4.61
CA LEU A 440 0.98 0.59 -3.18
C LEU A 440 2.16 1.14 -2.37
N THR A 441 3.42 1.00 -2.83
CA THR A 441 4.56 1.61 -2.13
C THR A 441 4.51 3.14 -2.10
N LEU A 442 3.75 3.80 -3.00
CA LEU A 442 3.57 5.25 -2.96
C LEU A 442 2.81 5.73 -1.71
N LEU A 443 2.10 4.82 -1.02
CA LEU A 443 1.52 5.09 0.30
C LEU A 443 2.59 5.36 1.38
N ALA A 444 3.88 5.12 1.10
CA ALA A 444 4.97 5.51 2.00
C ALA A 444 4.93 7.01 2.32
N TYR A 445 4.59 7.87 1.35
CA TYR A 445 4.59 9.32 1.54
C TYR A 445 3.62 9.79 2.65
N PRO A 446 2.30 9.50 2.58
CA PRO A 446 1.39 9.85 3.67
C PRO A 446 1.72 9.12 4.99
N LEU A 447 2.27 7.90 4.94
CA LEU A 447 2.68 7.18 6.14
C LEU A 447 3.89 7.82 6.83
N ILE A 448 4.87 8.33 6.09
CA ILE A 448 6.02 9.06 6.64
C ILE A 448 5.52 10.29 7.40
N TYR A 449 4.66 11.10 6.77
CA TYR A 449 4.05 12.26 7.43
C TYR A 449 3.28 11.87 8.70
N LEU A 450 2.48 10.80 8.64
CA LEU A 450 1.77 10.28 9.81
C LEU A 450 2.74 9.88 10.93
N PHE A 451 3.82 9.17 10.60
CA PHE A 451 4.82 8.75 11.57
C PHE A 451 5.62 9.92 12.14
N GLU A 452 5.96 10.94 11.35
CA GLU A 452 6.57 12.16 11.85
C GLU A 452 5.69 12.83 12.92
N LYS A 453 4.37 12.89 12.72
CA LYS A 453 3.44 13.48 13.70
C LYS A 453 3.25 12.62 14.94
N VAL A 454 3.00 11.32 14.78
CA VAL A 454 2.74 10.41 15.90
C VAL A 454 3.99 10.17 16.74
N PHE A 455 5.15 10.07 16.10
CA PHE A 455 6.43 9.81 16.74
C PHE A 455 7.28 11.08 16.89
N ALA A 456 6.78 12.28 16.58
CA ALA A 456 7.52 13.54 16.69
C ALA A 456 8.95 13.51 16.10
N ILE A 457 9.11 12.81 14.97
CA ILE A 457 10.37 12.71 14.21
C ILE A 457 10.36 13.78 13.13
N THR A 458 11.52 14.35 12.83
CA THR A 458 11.68 15.28 11.71
C THR A 458 12.56 14.61 10.65
N SER A 459 12.00 14.30 9.48
CA SER A 459 12.77 13.77 8.35
C SER A 459 13.60 14.85 7.66
N GLU A 460 14.60 14.43 6.90
CA GLU A 460 15.36 15.33 6.01
C GLU A 460 14.43 16.07 5.05
N LEU A 461 13.38 15.41 4.55
CA LEU A 461 12.41 16.03 3.66
C LEU A 461 11.69 17.21 4.34
N THR A 462 11.22 17.03 5.57
CA THR A 462 10.60 18.11 6.36
C THR A 462 11.57 19.26 6.58
N LEU A 463 12.85 18.98 6.87
CA LEU A 463 13.85 20.04 7.04
C LEU A 463 14.11 20.80 5.73
N ILE A 464 14.17 20.12 4.58
CA ILE A 464 14.26 20.77 3.25
C ILE A 464 13.07 21.69 3.04
N GLU A 465 11.85 21.22 3.31
CA GLU A 465 10.63 22.04 3.16
C GLU A 465 10.67 23.28 4.06
N LEU A 466 11.17 23.16 5.29
CA LEU A 466 11.32 24.27 6.22
C LEU A 466 12.38 25.29 5.78
N THR A 467 13.35 24.89 4.97
CA THR A 467 14.38 25.81 4.42
C THR A 467 13.90 26.64 3.24
N ASN A 468 12.68 26.40 2.74
CA ASN A 468 12.08 27.20 1.69
C ASN A 468 11.68 28.58 2.23
N THR A 469 12.40 29.62 1.83
CA THR A 469 12.17 31.02 2.25
C THR A 469 10.81 31.58 1.80
N ASN A 470 10.13 30.92 0.85
CA ASN A 470 8.78 31.28 0.44
C ASN A 470 7.69 30.64 1.32
N ALA A 471 8.05 29.85 2.33
CA ALA A 471 7.10 29.31 3.30
C ALA A 471 6.31 30.44 3.99
N PRO A 472 5.02 30.24 4.32
CA PRO A 472 4.14 31.31 4.79
C PRO A 472 4.74 32.17 5.92
N LEU A 473 5.30 31.52 6.95
CA LEU A 473 5.85 32.21 8.12
C LEU A 473 7.15 32.98 7.83
N LEU A 474 8.04 32.43 7.00
CA LEU A 474 9.27 33.11 6.58
C LEU A 474 8.97 34.27 5.64
N ARG A 475 7.95 34.12 4.78
CA ARG A 475 7.46 35.19 3.91
C ARG A 475 6.81 36.32 4.70
N GLU A 476 6.08 36.01 5.76
CA GLU A 476 5.55 36.99 6.71
C GLU A 476 6.67 37.76 7.42
N MET A 477 7.73 37.06 7.85
CA MET A 477 8.92 37.68 8.46
C MET A 477 9.64 38.59 7.47
N ALA A 478 9.82 38.17 6.22
CA ALA A 478 10.44 38.98 5.18
C ALA A 478 9.68 40.30 4.93
N PHE A 479 8.36 40.30 5.12
CA PHE A 479 7.54 41.51 4.96
C PHE A 479 7.51 42.37 6.23
N SER A 480 7.31 41.75 7.40
CA SER A 480 7.05 42.47 8.66
C SER A 480 8.32 42.88 9.40
N ALA A 481 9.41 42.12 9.26
CA ALA A 481 10.70 42.34 9.91
C ALA A 481 11.87 42.02 8.93
N PRO A 482 12.02 42.81 7.84
CA PRO A 482 12.96 42.50 6.76
C PRO A 482 14.43 42.45 7.21
N GLY A 483 14.82 43.27 8.19
CA GLY A 483 16.17 43.27 8.75
C GLY A 483 16.47 41.99 9.52
N THR A 484 15.51 41.51 10.32
CA THR A 484 15.58 40.23 11.02
C THR A 484 15.58 39.05 10.04
N PHE A 485 14.84 39.14 8.93
CA PHE A 485 14.88 38.12 7.88
C PHE A 485 16.27 38.02 7.24
N GLN A 486 16.89 39.16 6.91
CA GLN A 486 18.25 39.20 6.36
C GLN A 486 19.30 38.67 7.36
N HIS A 487 19.17 39.06 8.63
CA HIS A 487 19.97 38.51 9.74
C HIS A 487 19.90 36.98 9.79
N SER A 488 18.68 36.44 9.81
CA SER A 488 18.44 35.00 9.88
C SER A 488 19.07 34.24 8.71
N LEU A 489 19.07 34.83 7.50
CA LEU A 489 19.77 34.26 6.33
C LEU A 489 21.30 34.23 6.50
N GLN A 490 21.89 35.29 7.05
CA GLN A 490 23.33 35.36 7.29
C GLN A 490 23.76 34.38 8.37
N VAL A 491 23.02 34.33 9.48
CA VAL A 491 23.22 33.36 10.56
C VAL A 491 23.07 31.92 10.03
N ALA A 492 22.05 31.65 9.20
CA ALA A 492 21.87 30.33 8.60
C ALA A 492 23.09 29.90 7.78
N ASN A 493 23.60 30.78 6.92
CA ASN A 493 24.79 30.48 6.11
C ASN A 493 26.04 30.23 6.98
N LEU A 494 26.30 31.07 7.99
CA LEU A 494 27.42 30.90 8.91
C LEU A 494 27.32 29.56 9.66
N ALA A 495 26.18 29.34 10.31
CA ALA A 495 25.96 28.19 11.17
C ALA A 495 25.98 26.88 10.39
N GLU A 496 25.39 26.84 9.19
CA GLU A 496 25.38 25.67 8.30
C GLU A 496 26.80 25.25 7.89
N ASN A 497 27.63 26.22 7.48
CA ASN A 497 29.01 25.93 7.07
C ASN A 497 29.86 25.46 8.26
N ALA A 498 29.68 26.06 9.44
CA ALA A 498 30.40 25.68 10.65
C ALA A 498 30.01 24.26 11.13
N ILE A 499 28.72 23.96 11.21
CA ILE A 499 28.24 22.65 11.69
C ILE A 499 28.62 21.54 10.71
N PHE A 500 28.58 21.80 9.40
CA PHE A 500 28.97 20.83 8.37
C PHE A 500 30.44 20.40 8.55
N ALA A 501 31.33 21.36 8.82
CA ALA A 501 32.76 21.08 8.98
C ALA A 501 33.11 20.26 10.22
N ILE A 502 32.28 20.32 11.27
CA ILE A 502 32.47 19.56 12.51
C ILE A 502 31.57 18.30 12.60
N GLY A 503 30.93 17.93 11.49
CA GLY A 503 30.17 16.69 11.32
C GLY A 503 28.78 16.65 11.98
N GLY A 504 28.13 17.81 12.18
CA GLY A 504 26.75 17.87 12.66
C GLY A 504 25.71 18.00 11.53
N ASN A 505 24.43 18.15 11.90
CA ASN A 505 23.34 18.23 10.93
C ASN A 505 23.17 19.65 10.34
N ALA A 506 23.79 19.88 9.18
CA ALA A 506 23.76 21.16 8.45
C ALA A 506 22.36 21.62 8.08
N LEU A 507 21.53 20.72 7.58
CA LEU A 507 20.17 21.04 7.14
C LEU A 507 19.27 21.43 8.33
N LEU A 508 19.43 20.76 9.47
CA LEU A 508 18.73 21.11 10.71
C LEU A 508 19.13 22.49 11.21
N VAL A 509 20.42 22.82 11.22
CA VAL A 509 20.91 24.14 11.62
C VAL A 509 20.41 25.23 10.68
N ARG A 510 20.44 24.99 9.36
CA ARG A 510 19.91 25.93 8.37
C ARG A 510 18.42 26.19 8.63
N ALA A 511 17.63 25.14 8.82
CA ALA A 511 16.21 25.28 9.18
C ALA A 511 16.04 26.06 10.49
N GLY A 512 16.70 25.63 11.58
CA GLY A 512 16.65 26.30 12.88
C GLY A 512 17.01 27.78 12.83
N ALA A 513 18.07 28.12 12.10
CA ALA A 513 18.55 29.50 11.93
C ALA A 513 17.54 30.39 11.22
N LEU A 514 16.82 29.88 10.21
CA LEU A 514 15.80 30.68 9.51
C LEU A 514 14.63 31.08 10.41
N TYR A 515 14.35 30.31 11.46
CA TYR A 515 13.22 30.57 12.35
C TYR A 515 13.61 31.10 13.74
N HIS A 516 14.89 31.14 14.11
CA HIS A 516 15.31 31.39 15.50
C HIS A 516 14.76 32.71 16.07
N ASP A 517 14.57 33.70 15.20
CA ASP A 517 14.22 35.07 15.53
C ASP A 517 12.78 35.48 15.12
N ILE A 518 11.94 34.54 14.69
CA ILE A 518 10.57 34.86 14.20
C ILE A 518 9.72 35.64 15.22
N GLY A 519 10.01 35.52 16.51
CA GLY A 519 9.29 36.24 17.55
C GLY A 519 9.47 37.75 17.51
N LYS A 520 10.53 38.25 16.84
CA LYS A 520 10.76 39.69 16.62
C LYS A 520 9.67 40.32 15.76
N MET A 521 8.92 39.52 14.97
CA MET A 521 7.75 39.99 14.22
C MET A 521 6.65 40.61 15.09
N GLU A 522 6.55 40.25 16.37
CA GLU A 522 5.55 40.86 17.27
C GLU A 522 5.80 42.36 17.44
N ASN A 523 7.07 42.78 17.49
CA ASN A 523 7.47 44.15 17.79
C ASN A 523 8.73 44.56 16.99
N PRO A 524 8.68 44.61 15.63
CA PRO A 524 9.89 44.70 14.81
C PRO A 524 10.76 45.93 15.10
N LEU A 525 10.12 47.08 15.36
CA LEU A 525 10.79 48.37 15.60
C LEU A 525 11.67 48.40 16.86
N PHE A 526 11.50 47.45 17.79
CA PHE A 526 12.35 47.32 18.98
C PHE A 526 13.67 46.59 18.71
N PHE A 527 13.88 46.09 17.49
CA PHE A 527 15.11 45.41 17.11
C PHE A 527 15.87 46.26 16.10
N ILE A 528 17.13 46.56 16.41
CA ILE A 528 17.95 47.56 15.72
C ILE A 528 18.07 47.30 14.21
N GLU A 529 18.08 46.02 13.81
CA GLU A 529 18.17 45.62 12.41
C GLU A 529 16.95 46.00 11.57
N ASN A 530 15.80 46.29 12.20
CA ASN A 530 14.57 46.70 11.52
C ASN A 530 14.29 48.20 11.63
N GLN A 531 15.13 48.96 12.32
CA GLN A 531 14.93 50.39 12.51
C GLN A 531 15.37 51.19 11.27
N ILE A 532 14.54 52.14 10.84
CA ILE A 532 14.85 53.07 9.75
C ILE A 532 15.21 54.42 10.39
N SER A 533 16.49 54.81 10.26
CA SER A 533 17.10 56.11 10.59
C SER A 533 16.54 56.89 11.80
N GLY A 534 17.28 56.86 12.92
CA GLY A 534 17.28 57.90 13.97
C GLY A 534 16.21 57.81 15.05
N PHE A 535 15.23 56.91 14.94
CA PHE A 535 14.22 56.68 15.98
C PHE A 535 14.40 55.31 16.64
N ASN A 536 14.78 55.29 17.92
CA ASN A 536 14.85 54.09 18.74
C ASN A 536 13.76 54.12 19.83
N PRO A 537 12.75 53.23 19.79
CA PRO A 537 11.66 53.24 20.78
C PRO A 537 12.15 52.94 22.21
N HIS A 538 13.33 52.32 22.36
CA HIS A 538 13.95 52.08 23.67
C HIS A 538 14.33 53.38 24.41
N ASP A 539 14.54 54.49 23.70
CA ASP A 539 14.92 55.76 24.33
C ASP A 539 13.81 56.34 25.24
N LYS A 540 12.58 55.85 25.08
CA LYS A 540 11.40 56.27 25.86
C LYS A 540 11.00 55.29 26.95
N LEU A 541 11.73 54.19 27.12
CA LEU A 541 11.38 53.12 28.05
C LEU A 541 12.41 52.97 29.17
N PRO A 542 12.00 52.51 30.36
CA PRO A 542 12.91 52.00 31.37
C PRO A 542 13.80 50.87 30.81
N TYR A 543 15.01 50.74 31.35
CA TYR A 543 15.97 49.72 30.90
C TYR A 543 15.47 48.30 31.15
N GLU A 544 14.76 48.10 32.26
CA GLU A 544 14.11 46.83 32.61
C GLU A 544 13.05 46.44 31.60
N GLU A 545 12.19 47.40 31.21
CA GLU A 545 11.12 47.17 30.24
C GLU A 545 11.71 46.89 28.85
N SER A 546 12.72 47.66 28.45
CA SER A 546 13.47 47.44 27.22
C SER A 546 14.08 46.03 27.17
N ALA A 547 14.73 45.60 28.25
CA ALA A 547 15.29 44.25 28.35
C ALA A 547 14.19 43.18 28.26
N GLN A 548 13.05 43.37 28.90
CA GLN A 548 11.93 42.43 28.86
C GLN A 548 11.30 42.33 27.47
N ILE A 549 11.19 43.43 26.72
CA ILE A 549 10.71 43.41 25.33
C ILE A 549 11.66 42.59 24.47
N ILE A 550 12.97 42.78 24.61
CA ILE A 550 13.97 41.98 23.89
C ILE A 550 13.84 40.52 24.31
N ILE A 551 13.84 40.17 25.60
CA ILE A 551 13.77 38.78 26.07
C ILE A 551 12.51 38.07 25.57
N ARG A 552 11.38 38.79 25.46
CA ARG A 552 10.08 38.23 25.09
C ARG A 552 10.05 37.62 23.69
N HIS A 553 10.91 38.02 22.76
CA HIS A 553 10.92 37.47 21.39
C HIS A 553 11.10 35.95 21.40
N VAL A 554 11.84 35.37 22.35
CA VAL A 554 12.01 33.91 22.47
C VAL A 554 10.65 33.24 22.74
N SER A 555 9.94 33.71 23.76
CA SER A 555 8.64 33.14 24.15
C SER A 555 7.59 33.29 23.03
N LYS A 556 7.62 34.42 22.32
CA LYS A 556 6.72 34.71 21.21
C LYS A 556 7.06 33.95 19.95
N GLY A 557 8.35 33.74 19.68
CA GLY A 557 8.80 32.88 18.61
C GLY A 557 8.35 31.43 18.84
N ILE A 558 8.43 30.92 20.07
CA ILE A 558 7.91 29.59 20.40
C ILE A 558 6.39 29.51 20.18
N GLU A 559 5.64 30.54 20.58
CA GLU A 559 4.18 30.62 20.36
C GLU A 559 3.83 30.58 18.86
N MET A 560 4.50 31.42 18.05
CA MET A 560 4.33 31.48 16.60
C MET A 560 4.72 30.18 15.92
N ALA A 561 5.85 29.59 16.29
CA ALA A 561 6.34 28.32 15.75
C ALA A 561 5.37 27.17 16.00
N ARG A 562 4.81 27.07 17.22
CA ARG A 562 3.80 26.06 17.56
C ARG A 562 2.51 26.26 16.78
N LYS A 563 2.05 27.51 16.63
CA LYS A 563 0.88 27.85 15.81
C LYS A 563 1.09 27.46 14.34
N ALA A 564 2.32 27.58 13.84
CA ALA A 564 2.71 27.16 12.49
C ALA A 564 3.04 25.65 12.37
N ASN A 565 2.84 24.86 13.42
CA ASN A 565 3.14 23.42 13.48
C ASN A 565 4.61 23.07 13.16
N LEU A 566 5.55 23.95 13.52
CA LEU A 566 6.99 23.65 13.38
C LEU A 566 7.40 22.48 14.30
N PRO A 567 8.32 21.62 13.86
CA PRO A 567 8.83 20.53 14.69
C PRO A 567 9.53 21.04 15.95
N GLU A 568 9.42 20.32 17.07
CA GLU A 568 10.00 20.75 18.36
C GLU A 568 11.53 20.92 18.27
N ILE A 569 12.22 20.10 17.46
CA ILE A 569 13.67 20.23 17.23
C ILE A 569 14.06 21.56 16.56
N VAL A 570 13.16 22.20 15.82
CA VAL A 570 13.35 23.54 15.24
C VAL A 570 12.99 24.61 16.26
N ILE A 571 11.94 24.39 17.05
CA ILE A 571 11.53 25.27 18.16
C ILE A 571 12.64 25.36 19.21
N ASP A 572 13.41 24.30 19.42
CA ASP A 572 14.55 24.28 20.34
C ASP A 572 15.59 25.34 19.97
N PHE A 573 15.85 25.62 18.69
CA PHE A 573 16.75 26.70 18.30
C PHE A 573 16.23 28.07 18.75
N ILE A 574 14.93 28.34 18.60
CA ILE A 574 14.30 29.57 19.13
C ILE A 574 14.48 29.63 20.64
N ARG A 575 14.30 28.50 21.32
CA ARG A 575 14.36 28.42 22.78
C ARG A 575 15.77 28.61 23.34
N THR A 576 16.80 28.13 22.66
CA THR A 576 18.15 28.03 23.23
C THR A 576 19.18 28.97 22.61
N HIS A 577 18.91 29.65 21.49
CA HIS A 577 19.94 30.42 20.78
C HIS A 577 20.60 31.53 21.64
N HIS A 578 19.89 32.05 22.64
CA HIS A 578 20.47 32.96 23.64
C HIS A 578 20.87 32.30 24.96
N GLY A 579 20.47 31.04 25.21
CA GLY A 579 20.73 30.38 26.48
C GLY A 579 20.17 31.17 27.66
N ASN A 580 20.95 31.32 28.72
CA ASN A 580 20.60 32.18 29.86
C ASN A 580 21.51 33.42 29.96
N THR A 581 21.97 33.93 28.81
CA THR A 581 22.80 35.13 28.75
C THR A 581 22.05 36.36 29.27
N ARG A 582 22.81 37.39 29.61
CA ARG A 582 22.27 38.68 30.02
C ARG A 582 22.16 39.62 28.82
N VAL A 583 21.10 40.42 28.76
CA VAL A 583 20.98 41.56 27.86
C VAL A 583 21.86 42.69 28.39
N ASP A 584 23.16 42.58 28.12
CA ASP A 584 24.21 43.36 28.79
C ASP A 584 24.06 44.88 28.61
N TYR A 585 23.66 45.37 27.44
CA TYR A 585 23.55 46.80 27.17
C TYR A 585 22.60 47.52 28.15
N PHE A 586 21.39 46.99 28.35
CA PHE A 586 20.39 47.59 29.24
C PHE A 586 20.77 47.41 30.71
N TYR A 587 21.37 46.29 31.08
CA TYR A 587 21.85 46.07 32.45
C TYR A 587 22.96 47.08 32.83
N GLN A 588 23.96 47.24 31.97
CA GLN A 588 25.05 48.18 32.21
C GLN A 588 24.55 49.63 32.18
N SER A 589 23.62 49.96 31.29
CA SER A 589 22.99 51.29 31.25
C SER A 589 22.18 51.58 32.52
N PHE A 590 21.50 50.58 33.08
CA PHE A 590 20.83 50.70 34.37
C PHE A 590 21.82 50.99 35.50
N LEU A 591 22.87 50.18 35.63
CA LEU A 591 23.88 50.37 36.68
C LEU A 591 24.58 51.73 36.57
N LYS A 592 24.83 52.22 35.35
CA LYS A 592 25.46 53.51 35.10
C LYS A 592 24.57 54.70 35.50
N ASN A 593 23.27 54.63 35.19
CA ASN A 593 22.34 55.74 35.44
C ASN A 593 21.68 55.68 36.83
N PHE A 594 21.67 54.51 37.46
CA PHE A 594 21.10 54.29 38.79
C PHE A 594 22.07 53.51 39.71
N PRO A 595 23.28 54.04 39.97
CA PRO A 595 24.33 53.32 40.72
C PRO A 595 23.94 52.97 42.16
N GLU A 596 22.97 53.68 42.73
CA GLU A 596 22.50 53.45 44.11
C GLU A 596 21.34 52.46 44.21
N LYS A 597 20.77 52.01 43.08
CA LYS A 597 19.64 51.06 43.08
C LYS A 597 20.14 49.62 42.95
N PHE A 598 19.75 48.79 43.92
CA PHE A 598 19.90 47.34 43.79
C PHE A 598 18.85 46.78 42.83
N ILE A 599 19.29 46.07 41.80
CA ILE A 599 18.41 45.41 40.84
C ILE A 599 18.72 43.91 40.75
N ASN A 600 17.67 43.11 40.61
CA ASN A 600 17.82 41.68 40.37
C ASN A 600 18.31 41.44 38.93
N GLU A 601 19.54 40.95 38.79
CA GLU A 601 20.15 40.64 37.49
C GLU A 601 19.28 39.72 36.61
N ASN A 602 18.48 38.85 37.23
CA ASN A 602 17.60 37.92 36.49
C ASN A 602 16.54 38.64 35.63
N ILE A 603 16.22 39.91 35.92
CA ILE A 603 15.32 40.72 35.08
C ILE A 603 15.94 40.96 33.69
N PHE A 604 17.27 40.91 33.57
CA PHE A 604 17.98 41.13 32.32
C PHE A 604 18.47 39.83 31.68
N ARG A 605 18.12 38.66 32.23
CA ARG A 605 18.60 37.38 31.70
C ARG A 605 17.51 36.67 30.91
N TYR A 606 17.93 36.03 29.82
CA TYR A 606 17.10 35.05 29.14
C TYR A 606 16.79 33.87 30.07
N PRO A 607 15.59 33.30 30.00
CA PRO A 607 15.18 32.20 30.88
C PRO A 607 15.90 30.88 30.59
N GLY A 608 16.60 30.76 29.45
CA GLY A 608 17.20 29.50 29.02
C GLY A 608 16.19 28.50 28.45
N PRO A 609 16.60 27.21 28.32
CA PRO A 609 17.87 26.64 28.77
C PRO A 609 19.05 26.96 27.85
N ILE A 610 20.27 26.66 28.31
CA ILE A 610 21.47 26.67 27.45
C ILE A 610 21.34 25.61 26.33
N PRO A 611 22.05 25.78 25.19
CA PRO A 611 22.13 24.78 24.14
C PRO A 611 22.54 23.40 24.64
N PHE A 612 21.75 22.39 24.30
CA PHE A 612 21.97 20.99 24.67
C PHE A 612 22.30 20.08 23.47
N THR A 613 22.54 20.69 22.31
CA THR A 613 23.01 20.00 21.10
C THR A 613 24.14 20.80 20.45
N LYS A 614 24.96 20.12 19.65
CA LYS A 614 26.07 20.71 18.92
C LYS A 614 25.55 21.77 17.95
N GLU A 615 24.46 21.44 17.27
CA GLU A 615 23.74 22.29 16.33
C GLU A 615 23.26 23.60 16.98
N ALA A 616 22.59 23.53 18.13
CA ALA A 616 22.09 24.70 18.84
C ALA A 616 23.22 25.58 19.39
N GLY A 617 24.33 24.95 19.83
CA GLY A 617 25.52 25.67 20.27
C GLY A 617 26.19 26.44 19.13
N VAL A 618 26.32 25.83 17.95
CA VAL A 618 26.82 26.51 16.75
C VAL A 618 25.92 27.67 16.34
N LEU A 619 24.59 27.49 16.39
CA LEU A 619 23.66 28.59 16.09
C LEU A 619 23.85 29.77 17.05
N MET A 620 23.93 29.51 18.36
CA MET A 620 24.17 30.56 19.36
C MET A 620 25.43 31.37 19.05
N LEU A 621 26.52 30.68 18.65
CA LEU A 621 27.77 31.35 18.30
C LEU A 621 27.61 32.17 17.02
N ALA A 622 26.99 31.61 15.98
CA ALA A 622 26.76 32.30 14.71
C ALA A 622 25.91 33.56 14.89
N ASP A 623 24.79 33.46 15.61
CA ASP A 623 23.90 34.59 15.93
C ASP A 623 24.65 35.71 16.67
N SER A 624 25.39 35.35 17.73
CA SER A 624 26.12 36.34 18.53
C SER A 624 27.26 37.00 17.75
N ILE A 625 27.92 36.26 16.85
CA ILE A 625 29.05 36.75 16.06
C ILE A 625 28.58 37.63 14.91
N GLU A 626 27.52 37.23 14.19
CA GLU A 626 26.91 38.04 13.13
C GLU A 626 26.42 39.36 13.70
N ALA A 627 25.63 39.31 14.79
CA ALA A 627 25.05 40.51 15.37
C ALA A 627 26.14 41.47 15.87
N ALA A 628 27.22 40.93 16.47
CA ALA A 628 28.33 41.74 16.93
C ALA A 628 29.17 42.31 15.78
N SER A 629 29.31 41.60 14.65
CA SER A 629 30.12 42.08 13.52
C SER A 629 29.52 43.31 12.85
N ARG A 630 28.20 43.48 12.91
CA ARG A 630 27.50 44.70 12.43
C ARG A 630 27.94 45.99 13.14
N SER A 631 28.56 45.87 14.32
CA SER A 631 29.07 47.02 15.08
C SER A 631 30.51 47.43 14.73
N LEU A 632 31.20 46.65 13.88
CA LEU A 632 32.54 46.99 13.41
C LEU A 632 32.46 48.18 12.45
N LYS A 633 33.15 49.28 12.78
CA LYS A 633 33.20 50.48 11.93
C LYS A 633 34.02 50.24 10.67
N GLU A 634 35.20 49.64 10.82
CA GLU A 634 36.12 49.29 9.74
C GLU A 634 36.53 47.83 9.93
N PRO A 635 35.84 46.88 9.26
CA PRO A 635 36.19 45.47 9.35
C PRO A 635 37.50 45.18 8.62
N ASP A 636 38.45 44.58 9.33
CA ASP A 636 39.71 44.03 8.82
C ASP A 636 39.97 42.64 9.43
N GLU A 637 41.05 41.97 9.02
CA GLU A 637 41.35 40.61 9.51
C GLU A 637 41.55 40.58 11.04
N GLU A 638 42.27 41.55 11.59
CA GLU A 638 42.58 41.61 13.02
C GLU A 638 41.32 41.85 13.86
N SER A 639 40.52 42.86 13.51
CA SER A 639 39.29 43.22 14.20
C SER A 639 38.24 42.11 14.15
N ILE A 640 38.10 41.42 13.01
CA ILE A 640 37.23 40.24 12.88
C ILE A 640 37.75 39.09 13.76
N SER A 641 39.05 38.83 13.75
CA SER A 641 39.67 37.76 14.54
C SER A 641 39.45 37.99 16.04
N ILE A 642 39.75 39.21 16.51
CA ILE A 642 39.54 39.63 17.90
C ILE A 642 38.06 39.54 18.28
N LEU A 643 37.14 39.96 17.41
CA LEU A 643 35.71 39.89 17.68
C LEU A 643 35.26 38.44 17.88
N VAL A 644 35.60 37.55 16.94
CA VAL A 644 35.22 36.14 17.00
C VAL A 644 35.77 35.46 18.25
N ASP A 645 37.07 35.65 18.55
CA ASP A 645 37.69 35.04 19.73
C ASP A 645 37.06 35.56 21.03
N ARG A 646 36.74 36.86 21.10
CA ARG A 646 36.11 37.47 22.27
C ARG A 646 34.70 36.92 22.52
N ILE A 647 33.87 36.82 21.49
CA ILE A 647 32.49 36.31 21.63
C ILE A 647 32.50 34.83 22.03
N VAL A 648 33.35 34.00 21.41
CA VAL A 648 33.47 32.58 21.78
C VAL A 648 33.96 32.44 23.22
N LYS A 649 34.99 33.21 23.62
CA LYS A 649 35.48 33.21 25.00
C LYS A 649 34.39 33.62 25.99
N TYR A 650 33.62 34.66 25.68
CA TYR A 650 32.52 35.10 26.53
C TYR A 650 31.48 33.99 26.75
N LYS A 651 31.07 33.26 25.70
CA LYS A 651 30.10 32.16 25.83
C LYS A 651 30.65 30.99 26.64
N LEU A 652 31.94 30.69 26.51
CA LEU A 652 32.64 29.68 27.32
C LEU A 652 32.70 30.08 28.80
N ASP A 653 33.14 31.31 29.08
CA ASP A 653 33.25 31.84 30.45
C ASP A 653 31.88 31.89 31.15
N GLN A 654 30.79 32.06 30.38
CA GLN A 654 29.40 32.01 30.85
C GLN A 654 28.79 30.59 30.86
N ASN A 655 29.58 29.53 30.67
CA ASN A 655 29.11 28.13 30.69
C ASN A 655 27.97 27.83 29.69
N GLN A 656 27.83 28.60 28.61
CA GLN A 656 26.69 28.46 27.68
C GLN A 656 26.77 27.19 26.82
N LEU A 657 27.93 26.58 26.69
CA LEU A 657 28.17 25.45 25.80
C LEU A 657 28.29 24.12 26.55
N ASN A 658 28.11 24.10 27.88
CA ASN A 658 28.40 22.93 28.72
C ASN A 658 27.59 21.68 28.36
N ASP A 659 26.36 21.85 27.88
CA ASP A 659 25.47 20.74 27.52
C ASP A 659 25.46 20.44 26.00
N SER A 660 26.25 21.16 25.20
CA SER A 660 26.17 21.13 23.72
C SER A 660 26.99 20.03 23.04
N ASN A 661 27.83 19.29 23.77
CA ASN A 661 28.80 18.33 23.21
C ASN A 661 29.75 18.91 22.13
N ILE A 662 29.97 20.23 22.13
CA ILE A 662 30.99 20.87 21.30
C ILE A 662 32.36 20.68 21.97
N THR A 663 33.32 20.10 21.24
CA THR A 663 34.69 19.93 21.75
C THR A 663 35.54 21.20 21.55
N LEU A 664 36.66 21.31 22.28
CA LEU A 664 37.61 22.41 22.06
C LEU A 664 38.16 22.45 20.62
N LYS A 665 38.34 21.27 20.01
CA LYS A 665 38.73 21.16 18.60
C LYS A 665 37.64 21.71 17.67
N ASP A 666 36.38 21.33 17.93
CA ASP A 666 35.23 21.85 17.16
C ASP A 666 35.18 23.37 17.25
N LEU A 667 35.41 23.96 18.43
CA LEU A 667 35.42 25.43 18.62
C LEU A 667 36.49 26.12 17.78
N GLU A 668 37.71 25.58 17.73
CA GLU A 668 38.75 26.17 16.90
C GLU A 668 38.36 26.12 15.42
N THR A 669 37.82 25.00 14.94
CA THR A 669 37.31 24.88 13.58
C THR A 669 36.18 25.88 13.29
N ILE A 670 35.21 26.01 14.20
CA ILE A 670 34.10 26.98 14.09
C ILE A 670 34.64 28.41 13.96
N LYS A 671 35.59 28.81 14.82
CA LYS A 671 36.18 30.15 14.81
C LYS A 671 36.85 30.46 13.47
N GLN A 672 37.66 29.54 12.94
CA GLN A 672 38.34 29.74 11.66
C GLN A 672 37.34 29.91 10.51
N ILE A 673 36.25 29.13 10.51
CA ILE A 673 35.19 29.24 9.50
C ILE A 673 34.49 30.59 9.60
N PHE A 674 34.10 31.01 10.81
CA PHE A 674 33.45 32.30 11.01
C PHE A 674 34.34 33.47 10.62
N LYS A 675 35.62 33.47 11.00
CA LYS A 675 36.59 34.51 10.59
C LYS A 675 36.65 34.62 9.07
N ARG A 676 36.85 33.50 8.37
CA ARG A 676 36.90 33.45 6.90
C ARG A 676 35.61 33.93 6.24
N MET A 677 34.46 33.49 6.74
CA MET A 677 33.17 33.85 6.17
C MET A 677 32.84 35.33 6.41
N LEU A 678 33.12 35.87 7.59
CA LEU A 678 32.94 37.30 7.86
C LEU A 678 33.85 38.16 6.99
N MET A 679 35.12 37.78 6.80
CA MET A 679 36.01 38.50 5.86
C MET A 679 35.43 38.52 4.44
N SER A 680 34.82 37.41 4.00
CA SER A 680 34.13 37.37 2.70
C SER A 680 32.87 38.24 2.66
N ILE A 681 32.09 38.28 3.74
CA ILE A 681 30.84 39.09 3.83
C ILE A 681 31.18 40.59 3.82
N TYR A 682 32.25 41.01 4.50
CA TYR A 682 32.69 42.40 4.57
C TYR A 682 33.69 42.79 3.46
N HIS A 683 33.96 41.89 2.51
CA HIS A 683 34.90 42.11 1.41
C HIS A 683 36.32 42.56 1.83
N VAL A 684 36.79 42.05 2.97
CA VAL A 684 38.14 42.29 3.46
C VAL A 684 39.13 41.62 2.51
N ARG A 685 40.00 42.41 1.89
CA ARG A 685 41.09 41.90 1.04
C ARG A 685 42.23 41.46 1.95
N ILE A 686 42.77 40.27 1.71
CA ILE A 686 44.05 39.86 2.27
C ILE A 686 45.10 40.62 1.49
N ASP A 687 45.74 41.61 2.11
CA ASP A 687 46.89 42.28 1.50
C ASP A 687 48.04 41.26 1.41
N TYR A 688 48.53 41.02 0.19
CA TYR A 688 49.60 40.06 -0.13
C TYR A 688 50.99 40.60 0.17
#